data_AF-A0A0E0JXF3-F1
#
_entry.id   AF-A0A0E0JXF3-F1
#
_cell.length_a   1.000
_cell.length_b   1.000
_cell.length_c   1.000
_cell.angle_alpha   90.00
_cell.angle_beta   90.00
_cell.angle_gamma   90.00
#
_symmetry.space_group_name_H-M   'P 1'
#
loop_
_entity.id
_entity.type
_entity.pdbx_description
1 polymer ?
#
loop_
_entity_poly.entity_id
_entity_poly.type
_entity_poly.pdbx_seq_one_letter_code
_entity_poly.pdbx_strand_id
1 'polypeptide(L)'
;MSNLICTVRSAAGSLIGRRQPGEMALVLHAGSGNKNAFKALIAAEYSGVKVELVKNFQMGVSNKTPEFLKMNPIGKIPVLETPDGPVFESNAIARYVTRSKADNPLYGSSLIEYAHIEQWIDFSATEVDANIGKWLYPRLGYAPYVAVSEEAAIAALKRSLGALNTHLASNTYLVGHSVTLADIVMTCNLYMGFAAIMIKSFTSEFPHVERYFWTMVNQPNFQKVLADVKQAESVPPVQKKAAPPKEQKPKEAKKEAPKPKAVEKPEEEEEAPKPKPKNPLDLLPPSKMILDEWKRLYSNTKTNFREVAIKGFWDMYDPEGYSLWFCDYKYNDENTVSFVTMNKVGGFLQRMDLCRKYAFGKMLVIGSEPPFKVKGLWLFRGPEIPKFVMDEVYDMELYEWTKVDISDEAQKERVSAMIEDLEPFEGEALLDAKCFKRQPGEMALVLHTFDGNKNAFKALIAAEYSGVKVELAKNFQMGVSNKTPEYLKMNPIGKVPVLETPDGPVFESNAIARYVTRSKADNPLYGSSLIEYAHIEQWIDFSATEVDANIGKWLYPRLGFAPYVAVSEEAAIAALKRSLGALNTHLASNTYLVGHSVTLADIVMTCNLYMGFACIMTRIFTSEFPHVERYFWTMVNQPNFKKVMNDVKQADSVPPVQKKAAPPKEQKPKEAKKEAPKEAPKPKAVEKPEEEEEAPKPKPKNPLDLLPPSKMILDEWKRLYSNTKTNFREVAIKGFWDMYDPEGYSLWFCDYKYNDENTVSFVTMNKVGGFLQRMDLCRKYAFGKMLVIGSEPPFKVKGLWLFRGPEIPKFVMDEVYDMELYEWTKVDISDEAQKERVSAMIEDLEPFEGEALLDAKCFK
;
A
#
# COMPACT_ATOMS: atom_id res chain seq x y z
N MET A 1 63.25 -18.28 -36.94
CA MET A 1 61.95 -17.65 -36.61
C MET A 1 62.24 -16.59 -35.59
N SER A 2 62.34 -15.35 -36.06
CA SER A 2 63.16 -14.32 -35.43
C SER A 2 62.29 -13.24 -34.80
N ASN A 3 62.49 -13.05 -33.51
CA ASN A 3 62.27 -11.78 -32.82
C ASN A 3 63.20 -10.72 -33.42
N LEU A 4 62.69 -9.53 -33.78
CA LEU A 4 63.53 -8.33 -33.87
C LEU A 4 62.72 -7.02 -33.75
N ILE A 5 63.01 -6.35 -32.64
CA ILE A 5 63.17 -4.92 -32.37
C ILE A 5 63.12 -3.95 -33.59
N CYS A 6 62.35 -2.86 -33.44
CA CYS A 6 62.66 -1.49 -33.90
C CYS A 6 61.79 -0.48 -33.12
N THR A 7 62.30 0.20 -32.08
CA THR A 7 63.11 1.44 -32.09
C THR A 7 62.37 2.67 -32.62
N VAL A 8 61.90 3.54 -31.71
CA VAL A 8 61.77 4.99 -31.96
C VAL A 8 62.23 5.76 -30.70
N ARG A 9 63.42 6.35 -30.79
CA ARG A 9 63.88 7.57 -30.10
C ARG A 9 63.56 8.73 -31.07
N SER A 10 63.37 10.01 -30.74
CA SER A 10 63.29 10.84 -29.52
C SER A 10 63.25 12.31 -30.00
N ALA A 11 62.81 13.24 -29.13
CA ALA A 11 62.99 14.71 -29.15
C ALA A 11 61.94 15.52 -29.92
N ALA A 12 61.33 16.60 -29.39
CA ALA A 12 61.40 17.25 -28.07
C ALA A 12 60.23 18.25 -27.96
N GLY A 13 59.74 18.54 -26.73
CA GLY A 13 58.82 19.66 -26.51
C GLY A 13 58.04 19.67 -25.19
N SER A 14 58.72 20.03 -24.10
CA SER A 14 58.25 20.82 -22.94
C SER A 14 56.95 20.44 -22.19
N LEU A 15 57.14 19.92 -20.97
CA LEU A 15 56.39 20.19 -19.73
C LEU A 15 54.90 20.58 -19.86
N ILE A 16 54.03 19.58 -19.96
CA ILE A 16 52.66 19.66 -19.43
C ILE A 16 52.60 18.70 -18.26
N GLY A 17 52.42 19.26 -17.06
CA GLY A 17 52.16 18.47 -15.85
C GLY A 17 51.01 17.51 -16.08
N ARG A 18 51.17 16.27 -15.62
CA ARG A 18 50.11 15.25 -15.61
C ARG A 18 48.85 15.87 -15.00
N ARG A 19 47.85 16.18 -15.83
CA ARG A 19 46.47 16.40 -15.34
C ARG A 19 45.99 15.08 -14.75
N GLN A 20 45.51 15.13 -13.51
CA GLN A 20 44.66 14.07 -12.96
C GLN A 20 43.46 13.84 -13.90
N PRO A 21 42.89 12.62 -13.95
CA PRO A 21 41.71 12.35 -14.78
C PRO A 21 40.57 13.28 -14.35
N GLY A 22 40.19 14.21 -15.22
CA GLY A 22 39.25 15.27 -14.87
C GLY A 22 37.82 14.75 -14.73
N GLU A 23 37.19 15.01 -13.58
CA GLU A 23 35.73 15.04 -13.44
C GLU A 23 35.16 15.91 -14.57
N MET A 24 34.32 15.34 -15.43
CA MET A 24 33.48 16.18 -16.30
C MET A 24 32.52 16.96 -15.41
N ALA A 25 32.50 18.28 -15.56
CA ALA A 25 31.62 19.17 -14.81
C ALA A 25 30.16 18.92 -15.18
N LEU A 26 29.25 18.96 -14.19
CA LEU A 26 27.81 18.93 -14.45
C LEU A 26 27.39 20.26 -15.08
N VAL A 27 26.83 20.23 -16.29
CA VAL A 27 26.44 21.44 -17.04
C VAL A 27 24.94 21.53 -17.17
N LEU A 28 24.34 22.61 -16.67
CA LEU A 28 22.90 22.85 -16.71
C LEU A 28 22.55 23.78 -17.87
N HIS A 29 21.77 23.27 -18.81
CA HIS A 29 21.26 24.01 -19.95
C HIS A 29 19.91 24.66 -19.62
N ALA A 30 19.93 25.94 -19.25
CA ALA A 30 18.75 26.76 -19.03
C ALA A 30 19.08 28.27 -19.09
N GLY A 31 18.04 29.11 -19.24
CA GLY A 31 18.19 30.55 -19.05
C GLY A 31 18.35 30.93 -17.57
N SER A 32 19.09 32.00 -17.29
CA SER A 32 19.46 32.44 -15.93
C SER A 32 18.29 32.81 -15.01
N GLY A 33 17.12 33.15 -15.54
CA GLY A 33 15.91 33.44 -14.75
C GLY A 33 14.92 32.28 -14.64
N ASN A 34 15.31 31.06 -14.99
CA ASN A 34 14.37 29.94 -15.06
C ASN A 34 14.14 29.32 -13.67
N LYS A 35 12.90 29.45 -13.15
CA LYS A 35 12.51 28.89 -11.83
C LYS A 35 12.77 27.38 -11.68
N ASN A 36 12.71 26.62 -12.77
CA ASN A 36 12.91 25.19 -12.75
C ASN A 36 14.40 24.84 -12.68
N ALA A 37 15.29 25.69 -13.22
CA ALA A 37 16.74 25.54 -13.08
C ALA A 37 17.21 25.84 -11.65
N PHE A 38 16.55 26.79 -10.96
CA PHE A 38 16.88 27.13 -9.57
C PHE A 38 16.84 25.94 -8.62
N LYS A 39 15.93 24.97 -8.85
CA LYS A 39 15.83 23.74 -8.03
C LYS A 39 17.16 23.01 -7.96
N ALA A 40 17.78 22.75 -9.11
CA ALA A 40 19.05 22.04 -9.22
C ALA A 40 20.22 22.87 -8.69
N LEU A 41 20.24 24.18 -8.98
CA LEU A 41 21.31 25.08 -8.54
C LEU A 41 21.32 25.26 -7.02
N ILE A 42 20.16 25.42 -6.38
CA ILE A 42 20.06 25.53 -4.92
C ILE A 42 20.37 24.18 -4.26
N ALA A 43 19.89 23.06 -4.83
CA ALA A 43 20.27 21.74 -4.35
C ALA A 43 21.79 21.54 -4.42
N ALA A 44 22.44 22.01 -5.48
CA ALA A 44 23.89 21.97 -5.64
C ALA A 44 24.62 22.74 -4.52
N GLU A 45 24.15 23.95 -4.18
CA GLU A 45 24.70 24.77 -3.08
C GLU A 45 24.64 24.05 -1.72
N TYR A 46 23.51 23.42 -1.37
CA TYR A 46 23.41 22.64 -0.12
C TYR A 46 24.22 21.35 -0.14
N SER A 47 24.38 20.74 -1.32
CA SER A 47 25.08 19.48 -1.48
C SER A 47 26.60 19.66 -1.57
N GLY A 48 27.07 20.88 -1.88
CA GLY A 48 28.46 21.15 -2.24
C GLY A 48 28.86 20.55 -3.59
N VAL A 49 27.87 20.33 -4.47
CA VAL A 49 28.08 19.81 -5.83
C VAL A 49 28.25 21.00 -6.77
N LYS A 50 29.22 20.94 -7.68
CA LYS A 50 29.42 22.01 -8.66
C LYS A 50 28.54 21.77 -9.89
N VAL A 51 27.62 22.69 -10.17
CA VAL A 51 26.79 22.70 -11.38
C VAL A 51 27.02 24.01 -12.14
N GLU A 52 27.47 23.93 -13.39
CA GLU A 52 27.74 25.09 -14.23
C GLU A 52 26.53 25.41 -15.12
N LEU A 53 25.95 26.60 -14.97
CA LEU A 53 24.89 27.06 -15.86
C LEU A 53 25.49 27.53 -17.20
N VAL A 54 24.92 27.08 -18.33
CA VAL A 54 25.35 27.50 -19.65
C VAL A 54 25.21 29.02 -19.82
N LYS A 55 26.30 29.65 -20.29
CA LYS A 55 26.33 31.08 -20.61
C LYS A 55 25.58 31.35 -21.92
N ASN A 56 24.87 32.48 -21.97
CA ASN A 56 24.16 32.97 -23.17
C ASN A 56 23.09 32.02 -23.74
N PHE A 57 22.44 31.23 -22.89
CA PHE A 57 21.31 30.39 -23.32
C PHE A 57 20.14 31.25 -23.81
N GLN A 58 19.73 31.06 -25.06
CA GLN A 58 18.62 31.81 -25.67
C GLN A 58 17.43 30.90 -25.93
N MET A 59 16.33 31.12 -25.19
CA MET A 59 15.09 30.37 -25.37
C MET A 59 14.51 30.62 -26.78
N GLY A 60 14.14 29.54 -27.47
CA GLY A 60 13.69 29.54 -28.87
C GLY A 60 14.81 29.32 -29.89
N VAL A 61 16.08 29.44 -29.49
CA VAL A 61 17.25 29.24 -30.36
C VAL A 61 18.09 28.07 -29.84
N SER A 62 18.68 28.21 -28.65
CA SER A 62 19.55 27.19 -28.06
C SER A 62 18.82 25.86 -27.82
N ASN A 63 17.55 25.88 -27.40
CA ASN A 63 16.76 24.66 -27.17
C ASN A 63 16.18 24.04 -28.45
N LYS A 64 16.48 24.61 -29.63
CA LYS A 64 16.03 24.14 -30.94
C LYS A 64 17.18 23.60 -31.78
N THR A 65 18.42 23.65 -31.30
CA THR A 65 19.54 23.07 -32.03
C THR A 65 19.44 21.54 -32.03
N PRO A 66 19.94 20.87 -33.08
CA PRO A 66 19.97 19.40 -33.13
C PRO A 66 20.67 18.77 -31.92
N GLU A 67 21.73 19.40 -31.40
CA GLU A 67 22.49 18.93 -30.25
C GLU A 67 21.63 18.95 -28.98
N PHE A 68 20.87 20.02 -28.76
CA PHE A 68 19.96 20.09 -27.62
C PHE A 68 18.80 19.11 -27.76
N LEU A 69 18.22 18.98 -28.96
CA LEU A 69 17.12 18.06 -29.22
C LEU A 69 17.54 16.59 -29.09
N LYS A 70 18.82 16.27 -29.25
CA LYS A 70 19.36 14.94 -28.94
C LYS A 70 19.34 14.65 -27.43
N MET A 71 19.50 15.66 -26.59
CA MET A 71 19.42 15.51 -25.13
C MET A 71 17.98 15.52 -24.61
N ASN A 72 17.13 16.38 -25.18
CA ASN A 72 15.70 16.40 -24.88
C ASN A 72 14.88 16.58 -26.17
N PRO A 73 14.20 15.52 -26.66
CA PRO A 73 13.48 15.56 -27.94
C PRO A 73 12.30 16.54 -27.96
N ILE A 74 11.79 16.98 -26.80
CA ILE A 74 10.72 17.99 -26.72
C ILE A 74 11.31 19.42 -26.74
N GLY A 75 12.62 19.56 -26.51
CA GLY A 75 13.30 20.85 -26.46
C GLY A 75 12.90 21.69 -25.25
N LYS A 76 12.54 21.05 -24.13
CA LYS A 76 12.23 21.70 -22.84
C LYS A 76 13.48 21.90 -22.01
N ILE A 77 13.44 22.91 -21.13
CA ILE A 77 14.49 23.25 -20.18
C ILE A 77 13.97 23.16 -18.75
N PRO A 78 14.82 22.83 -17.76
CA PRO A 78 16.26 22.58 -17.87
C PRO A 78 16.62 21.18 -18.41
N VAL A 79 17.88 21.03 -18.86
CA VAL A 79 18.54 19.74 -19.13
C VAL A 79 19.91 19.77 -18.45
N LEU A 80 20.24 18.76 -17.66
CA LEU A 80 21.55 18.56 -17.04
C LEU A 80 22.37 17.60 -17.90
N GLU A 81 23.53 18.03 -18.32
CA GLU A 81 24.54 17.19 -18.96
C GLU A 81 25.42 16.58 -17.86
N THR A 82 25.53 15.25 -17.87
CA THR A 82 26.33 14.46 -16.92
C THR A 82 27.33 13.60 -17.68
N PRO A 83 28.38 13.06 -17.01
CA PRO A 83 29.34 12.16 -17.66
C PRO A 83 28.70 10.92 -18.28
N ASP A 84 27.60 10.44 -17.68
CA ASP A 84 26.94 9.19 -18.06
C ASP A 84 25.72 9.39 -18.98
N GLY A 85 25.40 10.65 -19.31
CA GLY A 85 24.32 11.02 -20.21
C GLY A 85 23.46 12.20 -19.71
N PRO A 86 22.60 12.76 -20.57
CA PRO A 86 21.73 13.87 -20.18
C PRO A 86 20.58 13.41 -19.28
N VAL A 87 20.16 14.31 -18.38
CA VAL A 87 18.97 14.17 -17.52
C VAL A 87 18.11 15.41 -17.72
N PHE A 88 16.83 15.23 -18.02
CA PHE A 88 15.81 16.27 -18.09
C PHE A 88 14.73 16.08 -17.00
N GLU A 89 13.75 16.97 -16.96
CA GLU A 89 12.83 17.17 -15.83
C GLU A 89 13.49 17.78 -14.57
N SER A 90 12.96 18.92 -14.14
CA SER A 90 13.63 19.73 -13.11
C SER A 90 13.69 19.08 -11.72
N ASN A 91 12.68 18.28 -11.35
CA ASN A 91 12.72 17.57 -10.07
C ASN A 91 13.67 16.36 -10.17
N ALA A 92 13.66 15.60 -11.27
CA ALA A 92 14.65 14.55 -11.53
C ALA A 92 16.10 15.05 -11.53
N ILE A 93 16.38 16.18 -12.16
CA ILE A 93 17.71 16.82 -12.13
C ILE A 93 18.09 17.19 -10.69
N ALA A 94 17.18 17.83 -9.94
CA ALA A 94 17.45 18.18 -8.54
C ALA A 94 17.70 16.92 -7.70
N ARG A 95 16.95 15.84 -7.93
CA ARG A 95 17.16 14.55 -7.27
C ARG A 95 18.53 13.94 -7.59
N TYR A 96 18.95 13.99 -8.85
CA TYR A 96 20.27 13.54 -9.30
C TYR A 96 21.38 14.31 -8.59
N VAL A 97 21.35 15.65 -8.66
CA VAL A 97 22.35 16.52 -8.02
C VAL A 97 22.45 16.25 -6.52
N THR A 98 21.31 16.09 -5.84
CA THR A 98 21.30 15.74 -4.41
C THR A 98 21.92 14.36 -4.16
N ARG A 99 21.62 13.35 -4.98
CA ARG A 99 22.15 11.97 -4.83
C ARG A 99 23.57 11.78 -5.33
N SER A 100 24.16 12.73 -6.05
CA SER A 100 25.58 12.69 -6.42
C SER A 100 26.51 12.67 -5.20
N LYS A 101 25.98 12.96 -4.00
CA LYS A 101 26.67 12.81 -2.72
C LYS A 101 25.88 11.84 -1.83
N ALA A 102 26.53 10.77 -1.36
CA ALA A 102 25.89 9.71 -0.58
C ALA A 102 25.30 10.22 0.74
N ASP A 103 26.07 11.04 1.48
CA ASP A 103 25.68 11.57 2.79
C ASP A 103 25.00 12.95 2.67
N ASN A 104 23.91 13.01 1.91
CA ASN A 104 23.19 14.26 1.69
C ASN A 104 21.95 14.38 2.59
N PRO A 105 21.89 15.37 3.51
CA PRO A 105 20.78 15.50 4.45
C PRO A 105 19.46 15.94 3.79
N LEU A 106 19.47 16.36 2.53
CA LEU A 106 18.29 16.88 1.84
C LEU A 106 17.19 15.82 1.60
N TYR A 107 17.47 14.52 1.79
CA TYR A 107 16.50 13.43 1.70
C TYR A 107 15.95 12.96 3.06
N GLY A 108 16.28 13.66 4.14
CA GLY A 108 15.95 13.21 5.49
C GLY A 108 16.80 12.00 5.90
N SER A 109 16.46 11.46 7.07
CA SER A 109 17.21 10.42 7.77
C SER A 109 16.47 9.09 7.89
N SER A 110 15.18 9.05 7.52
CA SER A 110 14.33 7.86 7.60
C SER A 110 13.50 7.66 6.33
N LEU A 111 12.98 6.45 6.13
CA LEU A 111 12.14 6.12 4.99
C LEU A 111 10.84 6.96 4.97
N ILE A 112 10.26 7.24 6.14
CA ILE A 112 9.06 8.08 6.24
C ILE A 112 9.34 9.55 5.92
N GLU A 113 10.48 10.09 6.38
CA GLU A 113 10.90 11.46 6.01
C GLU A 113 11.14 11.57 4.51
N TYR A 114 11.81 10.57 3.89
CA TYR A 114 11.96 10.49 2.45
C TYR A 114 10.60 10.52 1.73
N ALA A 115 9.62 9.75 2.22
CA ALA A 115 8.27 9.72 1.65
C ALA A 115 7.57 11.07 1.73
N HIS A 116 7.66 11.74 2.88
CA HIS A 116 7.11 13.08 3.07
C HIS A 116 7.79 14.12 2.20
N ILE A 117 9.11 14.00 1.96
CA ILE A 117 9.85 14.87 1.05
C ILE A 117 9.31 14.70 -0.38
N GLU A 118 9.23 13.47 -0.87
CA GLU A 118 8.70 13.17 -2.21
C GLU A 118 7.23 13.62 -2.36
N GLN A 119 6.41 13.40 -1.34
CA GLN A 119 5.02 13.87 -1.27
C GLN A 119 4.94 15.39 -1.45
N TRP A 120 5.75 16.15 -0.73
CA TRP A 120 5.72 17.62 -0.83
C TRP A 120 6.27 18.12 -2.17
N ILE A 121 7.23 17.42 -2.78
CA ILE A 121 7.70 17.69 -4.14
C ILE A 121 6.56 17.50 -5.15
N ASP A 122 5.85 16.38 -5.07
CA ASP A 122 4.74 16.04 -5.97
C ASP A 122 3.54 16.99 -5.76
N PHE A 123 3.17 17.27 -4.50
CA PHE A 123 2.13 18.24 -4.13
C PHE A 123 2.47 19.64 -4.64
N SER A 124 3.73 20.06 -4.51
CA SER A 124 4.18 21.36 -5.01
C SER A 124 4.03 21.48 -6.53
N ALA A 125 4.38 20.43 -7.28
CA ALA A 125 4.26 20.44 -8.74
C ALA A 125 2.79 20.45 -9.20
N THR A 126 1.95 19.63 -8.58
CA THR A 126 0.58 19.35 -9.05
C THR A 126 -0.48 20.29 -8.49
N GLU A 127 -0.34 20.73 -7.24
CA GLU A 127 -1.35 21.52 -6.53
C GLU A 127 -1.00 23.00 -6.42
N VAL A 128 0.29 23.35 -6.51
CA VAL A 128 0.78 24.73 -6.39
C VAL A 128 1.22 25.26 -7.75
N ASP A 129 2.30 24.72 -8.32
CA ASP A 129 2.91 25.24 -9.55
C ASP A 129 1.95 25.18 -10.74
N ALA A 130 1.24 24.06 -10.91
CA ALA A 130 0.26 23.92 -11.98
C ALA A 130 -0.86 24.97 -11.90
N ASN A 131 -1.31 25.34 -10.69
CA ASN A 131 -2.38 26.33 -10.51
C ASN A 131 -1.85 27.77 -10.63
N ILE A 132 -0.62 28.05 -10.16
CA ILE A 132 0.09 29.30 -10.44
C ILE A 132 0.24 29.50 -11.96
N GLY A 133 0.67 28.48 -12.68
CA GLY A 133 0.81 28.52 -14.14
C GLY A 133 -0.52 28.75 -14.87
N LYS A 134 -1.61 28.10 -14.44
CA LYS A 134 -2.95 28.31 -14.99
C LYS A 134 -3.49 29.73 -14.76
N TRP A 135 -3.05 30.40 -13.70
CA TRP A 135 -3.39 31.80 -13.43
C TRP A 135 -2.48 32.78 -14.21
N LEU A 136 -1.16 32.58 -14.15
CA LEU A 136 -0.18 33.51 -14.71
C LEU A 136 -0.08 33.45 -16.23
N TYR A 137 0.05 32.25 -16.82
CA TYR A 137 0.40 32.11 -18.24
C TYR A 137 -0.65 32.67 -19.21
N PRO A 138 -1.97 32.56 -18.95
CA PRO A 138 -2.96 33.22 -19.78
C PRO A 138 -2.87 34.75 -19.73
N ARG A 139 -2.54 35.34 -18.57
CA ARG A 139 -2.36 36.79 -18.42
C ARG A 139 -1.16 37.30 -19.20
N LEU A 140 -0.08 36.51 -19.25
CA LEU A 140 1.12 36.79 -20.04
C LEU A 140 0.98 36.48 -21.54
N GLY A 141 -0.18 36.00 -21.99
CA GLY A 141 -0.42 35.70 -23.41
C GLY A 141 0.23 34.41 -23.92
N TYR A 142 0.69 33.54 -23.01
CA TYR A 142 1.23 32.21 -23.33
C TYR A 142 0.16 31.13 -23.46
N ALA A 143 -1.05 31.40 -22.98
CA ALA A 143 -2.22 30.54 -23.12
C ALA A 143 -3.49 31.38 -23.36
N PRO A 144 -4.57 30.79 -23.92
CA PRO A 144 -5.85 31.48 -24.04
C PRO A 144 -6.40 31.87 -22.66
N TYR A 145 -6.85 33.12 -22.53
CA TYR A 145 -7.50 33.59 -21.32
C TYR A 145 -8.97 33.17 -21.28
N VAL A 146 -9.37 32.48 -20.21
CA VAL A 146 -10.75 32.10 -19.91
C VAL A 146 -11.02 32.42 -18.44
N ALA A 147 -11.90 33.40 -18.17
CA ALA A 147 -12.14 33.91 -16.82
C ALA A 147 -12.57 32.80 -15.83
N VAL A 148 -13.49 31.93 -16.23
CA VAL A 148 -13.95 30.80 -15.39
C VAL A 148 -12.81 29.83 -15.05
N SER A 149 -11.88 29.61 -15.99
CA SER A 149 -10.72 28.74 -15.75
C SER A 149 -9.71 29.38 -14.81
N GLU A 150 -9.54 30.70 -14.89
CA GLU A 150 -8.71 31.46 -13.95
C GLU A 150 -9.31 31.43 -12.53
N GLU A 151 -10.61 31.71 -12.37
CA GLU A 151 -11.29 31.64 -11.06
C GLU A 151 -11.15 30.25 -10.43
N ALA A 152 -11.32 29.19 -11.23
CA ALA A 152 -11.11 27.81 -10.77
C ALA A 152 -9.65 27.55 -10.36
N ALA A 153 -8.67 28.08 -11.11
CA ALA A 153 -7.25 27.95 -10.76
C ALA A 153 -6.91 28.70 -9.46
N ILE A 154 -7.46 29.90 -9.26
CA ILE A 154 -7.29 30.67 -8.02
C ILE A 154 -7.91 29.93 -6.83
N ALA A 155 -9.14 29.42 -6.97
CA ALA A 155 -9.81 28.67 -5.92
C ALA A 155 -9.04 27.38 -5.55
N ALA A 156 -8.54 26.66 -6.56
CA ALA A 156 -7.70 25.48 -6.35
C ALA A 156 -6.38 25.85 -5.65
N LEU A 157 -5.70 26.91 -6.08
CA LEU A 157 -4.47 27.39 -5.45
C LEU A 157 -4.72 27.77 -3.99
N LYS A 158 -5.79 28.53 -3.69
CA LYS A 158 -6.16 28.89 -2.32
C LYS A 158 -6.38 27.66 -1.43
N ARG A 159 -7.01 26.61 -1.97
CA ARG A 159 -7.21 25.35 -1.24
C ARG A 159 -5.86 24.67 -0.92
N SER A 160 -4.95 24.60 -1.88
CA SER A 160 -3.62 24.04 -1.69
C SER A 160 -2.77 24.85 -0.71
N LEU A 161 -2.79 26.18 -0.83
CA LEU A 161 -2.11 27.09 0.08
C LEU A 161 -2.71 27.03 1.49
N GLY A 162 -4.02 26.80 1.62
CA GLY A 162 -4.66 26.57 2.92
C GLY A 162 -4.13 25.33 3.62
N ALA A 163 -4.05 24.20 2.91
CA ALA A 163 -3.46 22.97 3.43
C ALA A 163 -1.98 23.17 3.83
N LEU A 164 -1.20 23.82 2.96
CA LEU A 164 0.20 24.15 3.23
C LEU A 164 0.35 25.09 4.43
N ASN A 165 -0.53 26.10 4.57
CA ASN A 165 -0.54 27.05 5.67
C ASN A 165 -0.83 26.36 7.00
N THR A 166 -1.77 25.41 7.04
CA THR A 166 -2.05 24.60 8.22
C THR A 166 -0.84 23.75 8.62
N HIS A 167 -0.17 23.10 7.65
CA HIS A 167 1.05 22.34 7.93
C HIS A 167 2.17 23.22 8.50
N LEU A 168 2.38 24.39 7.90
CA LEU A 168 3.41 25.35 8.31
C LEU A 168 3.08 26.12 9.59
N ALA A 169 1.87 26.00 10.15
CA ALA A 169 1.52 26.63 11.42
C ALA A 169 2.41 26.14 12.56
N SER A 170 2.73 24.84 12.57
CA SER A 170 3.55 24.19 13.60
C SER A 170 4.95 23.79 13.11
N ASN A 171 5.26 24.01 11.83
CA ASN A 171 6.51 23.58 11.22
C ASN A 171 7.27 24.75 10.58
N THR A 172 8.58 24.80 10.81
CA THR A 172 9.49 25.77 10.18
C THR A 172 9.80 25.37 8.73
N TYR A 173 10.08 24.09 8.51
CA TYR A 173 10.36 23.47 7.20
C TYR A 173 9.29 22.42 6.89
N LEU A 174 9.25 21.91 5.65
CA LEU A 174 8.21 20.97 5.25
C LEU A 174 8.36 19.60 5.90
N VAL A 175 9.59 19.13 6.12
CA VAL A 175 9.89 17.82 6.71
C VAL A 175 11.06 17.97 7.68
N GLY A 176 10.90 17.43 8.89
CA GLY A 176 11.92 17.49 9.94
C GLY A 176 12.20 18.90 10.45
N HIS A 177 13.46 19.16 10.83
CA HIS A 177 13.89 20.40 11.48
C HIS A 177 14.95 21.18 10.69
N SER A 178 15.21 20.80 9.44
CA SER A 178 16.19 21.42 8.54
C SER A 178 15.65 21.53 7.11
N VAL A 179 16.33 22.30 6.26
CA VAL A 179 15.99 22.39 4.84
C VAL A 179 16.16 21.03 4.18
N THR A 180 15.13 20.60 3.47
CA THR A 180 15.12 19.40 2.64
C THR A 180 14.93 19.72 1.16
N LEU A 181 15.03 18.71 0.29
CA LEU A 181 14.74 18.89 -1.14
C LEU A 181 13.29 19.36 -1.38
N ALA A 182 12.35 18.97 -0.51
CA ALA A 182 10.98 19.46 -0.57
C ALA A 182 10.90 20.98 -0.44
N ASP A 183 11.70 21.55 0.48
CA ASP A 183 11.69 22.99 0.71
C ASP A 183 12.27 23.77 -0.48
N ILE A 184 13.32 23.24 -1.09
CA ILE A 184 13.95 23.80 -2.28
C ILE A 184 12.93 23.83 -3.43
N VAL A 185 12.28 22.70 -3.71
CA VAL A 185 11.31 22.58 -4.81
C VAL A 185 10.08 23.46 -4.54
N MET A 186 9.53 23.43 -3.33
CA MET A 186 8.35 24.22 -2.96
C MET A 186 8.61 25.71 -3.11
N THR A 187 9.74 26.20 -2.61
CA THR A 187 10.10 27.62 -2.71
C THR A 187 10.28 28.05 -4.17
N CYS A 188 10.95 27.23 -4.99
CA CYS A 188 11.12 27.52 -6.43
C CYS A 188 9.78 27.53 -7.19
N ASN A 189 8.82 26.68 -6.82
CA ASN A 189 7.50 26.65 -7.43
C ASN A 189 6.62 27.83 -6.97
N LEU A 190 6.74 28.25 -5.70
CA LEU A 190 6.07 29.46 -5.19
C LEU A 190 6.64 30.76 -5.77
N TYR A 191 7.91 30.75 -6.20
CA TYR A 191 8.64 31.94 -6.67
C TYR A 191 7.86 32.78 -7.69
N MET A 192 7.38 32.16 -8.78
CA MET A 192 6.63 32.90 -9.81
C MET A 192 5.29 33.42 -9.29
N GLY A 193 4.68 32.72 -8.33
CA GLY A 193 3.48 33.22 -7.66
C GLY A 193 3.78 34.50 -6.90
N PHE A 194 4.75 34.47 -5.96
CA PHE A 194 5.13 35.65 -5.17
C PHE A 194 5.67 36.79 -6.03
N ALA A 195 6.49 36.51 -7.04
CA ALA A 195 7.13 37.53 -7.87
C ALA A 195 6.20 38.15 -8.91
N ALA A 196 5.12 37.46 -9.33
CA ALA A 196 4.31 37.92 -10.45
C ALA A 196 2.81 38.10 -10.19
N ILE A 197 2.15 37.36 -9.29
CA ILE A 197 0.67 37.36 -9.19
C ILE A 197 0.10 37.39 -7.76
N MET A 198 0.83 36.91 -6.76
CA MET A 198 0.37 36.82 -5.37
C MET A 198 0.73 38.11 -4.63
N ILE A 199 -0.12 39.12 -4.79
CA ILE A 199 0.00 40.41 -4.10
C ILE A 199 -0.24 40.26 -2.59
N LYS A 200 0.11 41.30 -1.82
CA LYS A 200 0.04 41.25 -0.35
C LYS A 200 -1.33 40.87 0.21
N SER A 201 -2.42 41.37 -0.38
CA SER A 201 -3.78 41.01 0.05
C SER A 201 -4.14 39.54 -0.19
N PHE A 202 -3.53 38.91 -1.18
CA PHE A 202 -3.67 37.47 -1.43
C PHE A 202 -2.83 36.67 -0.44
N THR A 203 -1.56 37.03 -0.23
CA THR A 203 -0.66 36.27 0.66
C THR A 203 -1.02 36.42 2.14
N SER A 204 -1.68 37.52 2.54
CA SER A 204 -2.16 37.71 3.91
C SER A 204 -3.21 36.69 4.36
N GLU A 205 -3.87 36.00 3.42
CA GLU A 205 -4.76 34.86 3.74
C GLU A 205 -3.98 33.62 4.22
N PHE A 206 -2.66 33.56 3.94
CA PHE A 206 -1.79 32.41 4.22
C PHE A 206 -0.50 32.85 4.95
N PRO A 207 -0.61 33.39 6.18
CA PRO A 207 0.52 34.02 6.86
C PRO A 207 1.71 33.08 7.13
N HIS A 208 1.47 31.78 7.34
CA HIS A 208 2.55 30.81 7.57
C HIS A 208 3.26 30.42 6.27
N VAL A 209 2.54 30.40 5.14
CA VAL A 209 3.15 30.25 3.81
C VAL A 209 3.99 31.47 3.47
N GLU A 210 3.48 32.67 3.74
CA GLU A 210 4.21 33.91 3.53
C GLU A 210 5.49 33.95 4.39
N ARG A 211 5.38 33.66 5.69
CA ARG A 211 6.55 33.53 6.59
C ARG A 211 7.55 32.54 6.02
N TYR A 212 7.11 31.33 5.68
CA TYR A 212 7.95 30.27 5.14
C TYR A 212 8.70 30.70 3.89
N PHE A 213 8.00 31.27 2.89
CA PHE A 213 8.61 31.69 1.64
C PHE A 213 9.73 32.71 1.88
N TRP A 214 9.47 33.73 2.71
CA TRP A 214 10.47 34.73 3.06
C TRP A 214 11.62 34.17 3.90
N THR A 215 11.37 33.21 4.79
CA THR A 215 12.45 32.50 5.49
C THR A 215 13.34 31.75 4.51
N MET A 216 12.77 31.05 3.52
CA MET A 216 13.52 30.25 2.57
C MET A 216 14.35 31.10 1.60
N VAL A 217 13.75 32.09 0.94
CA VAL A 217 14.45 32.91 -0.07
C VAL A 217 15.57 33.76 0.53
N ASN A 218 15.53 34.04 1.83
CA ASN A 218 16.57 34.79 2.54
C ASN A 218 17.69 33.91 3.11
N GLN A 219 17.65 32.59 2.93
CA GLN A 219 18.79 31.75 3.30
C GLN A 219 19.96 31.98 2.35
N PRO A 220 21.23 31.91 2.82
CA PRO A 220 22.40 32.20 2.00
C PRO A 220 22.48 31.39 0.69
N ASN A 221 22.16 30.10 0.76
CA ASN A 221 22.18 29.21 -0.40
C ASN A 221 21.09 29.53 -1.43
N PHE A 222 19.95 30.06 -0.98
CA PHE A 222 18.87 30.52 -1.86
C PHE A 222 19.23 31.87 -2.49
N GLN A 223 19.73 32.83 -1.70
CA GLN A 223 20.09 34.17 -2.17
C GLN A 223 21.17 34.15 -3.26
N LYS A 224 22.14 33.22 -3.19
CA LYS A 224 23.15 33.02 -4.23
C LYS A 224 22.55 32.71 -5.61
N VAL A 225 21.38 32.08 -5.66
CA VAL A 225 20.75 31.62 -6.91
C VAL A 225 19.59 32.52 -7.32
N LEU A 226 18.70 32.87 -6.37
CA LEU A 226 17.50 33.66 -6.64
C LEU A 226 17.76 35.17 -6.71
N ALA A 227 18.88 35.64 -6.15
CA ALA A 227 19.15 37.05 -5.88
C ALA A 227 18.02 37.70 -5.06
N ASP A 228 17.86 39.03 -5.16
CA ASP A 228 16.84 39.78 -4.44
C ASP A 228 15.43 39.49 -4.98
N VAL A 229 14.61 38.83 -4.16
CA VAL A 229 13.22 38.51 -4.50
C VAL A 229 12.30 39.64 -4.05
N LYS A 230 11.44 40.13 -4.96
CA LYS A 230 10.40 41.13 -4.67
C LYS A 230 9.02 40.53 -4.84
N GLN A 231 8.08 40.92 -3.98
CA GLN A 231 6.69 40.53 -4.12
C GLN A 231 6.01 41.31 -5.24
N ALA A 232 5.03 40.68 -5.90
CA ALA A 232 4.15 41.33 -6.85
C ALA A 232 3.36 42.46 -6.18
N GLU A 233 3.43 43.66 -6.76
CA GLU A 233 2.63 44.81 -6.32
C GLU A 233 1.23 44.82 -6.94
N SER A 234 1.10 44.23 -8.13
CA SER A 234 -0.17 44.11 -8.87
C SER A 234 -0.21 42.82 -9.67
N VAL A 235 -1.43 42.35 -9.96
CA VAL A 235 -1.63 41.21 -10.87
C VAL A 235 -1.54 41.71 -12.31
N PRO A 236 -0.73 41.09 -13.20
CA PRO A 236 -0.59 41.50 -14.59
C PRO A 236 -1.94 41.61 -15.30
N PRO A 237 -2.19 42.66 -16.10
CA PRO A 237 -3.42 42.77 -16.87
C PRO A 237 -3.49 41.68 -17.93
N VAL A 238 -4.71 41.28 -18.31
CA VAL A 238 -4.91 40.30 -19.39
C VAL A 238 -4.47 40.93 -20.71
N GLN A 239 -3.44 40.37 -21.35
CA GLN A 239 -3.01 40.82 -22.67
C GLN A 239 -4.09 40.55 -23.73
N LYS A 240 -4.56 41.60 -24.41
CA LYS A 240 -5.44 41.47 -25.59
C LYS A 240 -4.59 41.14 -26.81
N LYS A 241 -4.61 39.89 -27.29
CA LYS A 241 -4.14 39.57 -28.66
C LYS A 241 -5.25 39.83 -29.67
N ALA A 242 -4.88 40.43 -30.82
CA ALA A 242 -5.78 40.68 -31.94
C ALA A 242 -6.38 39.35 -32.46
N ALA A 243 -7.70 39.31 -32.62
CA ALA A 243 -8.41 38.14 -33.10
C ALA A 243 -8.03 37.83 -34.58
N PRO A 244 -7.93 36.55 -34.98
CA PRO A 244 -7.89 36.19 -36.39
C PRO A 244 -9.19 36.62 -37.11
N PRO A 245 -9.17 36.88 -38.42
CA PRO A 245 -10.35 37.34 -39.16
C PRO A 245 -11.48 36.30 -39.06
N LYS A 246 -12.67 36.73 -38.59
CA LYS A 246 -13.87 35.89 -38.56
C LYS A 246 -14.36 35.65 -40.00
N GLU A 247 -14.23 34.43 -40.49
CA GLU A 247 -15.09 33.95 -41.58
C GLU A 247 -16.53 33.83 -41.07
N GLN A 248 -17.45 34.46 -41.78
CA GLN A 248 -18.88 34.44 -41.51
C GLN A 248 -19.51 33.16 -42.07
N LYS A 249 -20.25 32.43 -41.23
CA LYS A 249 -21.28 31.47 -41.67
C LYS A 249 -22.64 31.82 -41.05
N PRO A 250 -23.75 31.45 -41.73
CA PRO A 250 -25.01 32.20 -41.68
C PRO A 250 -25.88 31.90 -40.46
N LYS A 251 -26.64 32.91 -40.03
CA LYS A 251 -27.69 32.81 -39.01
C LYS A 251 -28.92 32.10 -39.56
N GLU A 252 -29.33 30.99 -38.93
CA GLU A 252 -30.68 30.45 -39.05
C GLU A 252 -31.56 30.84 -37.85
N ALA A 253 -32.83 31.09 -38.17
CA ALA A 253 -33.81 31.77 -37.35
C ALA A 253 -34.45 30.88 -36.28
N LYS A 254 -34.70 31.47 -35.09
CA LYS A 254 -35.56 30.91 -34.04
C LYS A 254 -37.02 30.92 -34.52
N LYS A 255 -37.71 29.78 -34.38
CA LYS A 255 -39.18 29.68 -34.34
C LYS A 255 -39.60 29.20 -32.94
N GLU A 256 -40.49 29.97 -32.32
CA GLU A 256 -41.29 29.57 -31.15
C GLU A 256 -42.52 28.76 -31.60
N ALA A 257 -42.88 27.71 -30.85
CA ALA A 257 -44.25 27.23 -30.54
C ALA A 257 -44.14 25.91 -29.69
N PRO A 258 -45.21 25.34 -29.11
CA PRO A 258 -45.66 25.58 -27.73
C PRO A 258 -45.58 24.33 -26.82
N LYS A 259 -45.80 24.55 -25.51
CA LYS A 259 -45.91 23.52 -24.45
C LYS A 259 -46.92 22.40 -24.77
N PRO A 260 -46.63 21.15 -24.36
CA PRO A 260 -47.65 20.23 -23.86
C PRO A 260 -47.53 19.99 -22.35
N LYS A 261 -48.68 19.65 -21.77
CA LYS A 261 -48.96 19.47 -20.34
C LYS A 261 -48.37 18.18 -19.76
N ALA A 262 -48.25 18.21 -18.43
CA ALA A 262 -47.86 17.13 -17.54
C ALA A 262 -48.69 15.84 -17.71
N VAL A 263 -48.01 14.70 -17.54
CA VAL A 263 -48.59 13.40 -17.18
C VAL A 263 -47.66 12.77 -16.14
N GLU A 264 -48.22 12.45 -14.98
CA GLU A 264 -47.60 11.74 -13.85
C GLU A 264 -47.50 10.23 -14.10
N LYS A 265 -46.44 9.60 -13.56
CA LYS A 265 -46.36 8.24 -12.96
C LYS A 265 -44.88 7.83 -12.79
N PRO A 266 -44.55 6.90 -11.88
CA PRO A 266 -44.68 6.91 -10.42
C PRO A 266 -43.28 6.84 -9.75
N GLU A 267 -43.21 7.18 -8.46
CA GLU A 267 -42.06 6.85 -7.61
C GLU A 267 -42.04 5.33 -7.34
N GLU A 268 -40.94 4.66 -7.70
CA GLU A 268 -40.55 3.40 -7.09
C GLU A 268 -39.58 3.75 -5.94
N GLU A 269 -40.07 3.63 -4.71
CA GLU A 269 -39.24 3.43 -3.52
C GLU A 269 -38.58 2.05 -3.65
N GLU A 270 -37.26 2.02 -3.81
CA GLU A 270 -36.48 0.81 -3.53
C GLU A 270 -35.77 0.97 -2.18
N GLU A 271 -36.10 0.03 -1.30
CA GLU A 271 -35.72 -0.05 0.10
C GLU A 271 -34.20 0.01 0.35
N ALA A 272 -33.85 0.77 1.38
CA ALA A 272 -32.52 0.73 1.99
C ALA A 272 -32.14 -0.70 2.44
N PRO A 273 -30.95 -1.21 2.07
CA PRO A 273 -30.49 -2.47 2.62
C PRO A 273 -30.09 -2.30 4.09
N LYS A 274 -30.74 -3.07 4.96
CA LYS A 274 -30.49 -3.17 6.41
C LYS A 274 -29.02 -3.54 6.73
N PRO A 275 -28.45 -3.01 7.82
CA PRO A 275 -27.10 -3.33 8.26
C PRO A 275 -27.01 -4.77 8.78
N LYS A 276 -25.87 -5.44 8.55
CA LYS A 276 -25.51 -6.76 9.14
C LYS A 276 -24.06 -6.75 9.62
N PRO A 277 -23.70 -7.67 10.54
CA PRO A 277 -23.75 -7.52 12.00
C PRO A 277 -22.41 -7.01 12.57
N LYS A 278 -22.47 -6.22 13.65
CA LYS A 278 -21.28 -5.87 14.46
C LYS A 278 -20.84 -7.09 15.28
N ASN A 279 -19.55 -7.19 15.59
CA ASN A 279 -19.02 -8.23 16.49
C ASN A 279 -19.77 -8.17 17.83
N PRO A 280 -20.18 -9.30 18.44
CA PRO A 280 -20.91 -9.32 19.71
C PRO A 280 -20.24 -8.51 20.84
N LEU A 281 -18.91 -8.38 20.82
CA LEU A 281 -18.15 -7.57 21.80
C LEU A 281 -18.21 -6.06 21.55
N ASP A 282 -18.58 -5.62 20.34
CA ASP A 282 -18.81 -4.20 19.99
C ASP A 282 -20.22 -3.72 20.46
N LEU A 283 -21.05 -4.63 20.97
CA LEU A 283 -22.39 -4.35 21.53
C LEU A 283 -22.38 -4.23 23.07
N LEU A 284 -21.24 -4.49 23.72
CA LEU A 284 -21.10 -4.34 25.16
C LEU A 284 -21.11 -2.84 25.56
N PRO A 285 -21.66 -2.47 26.73
CA PRO A 285 -21.65 -1.09 27.21
C PRO A 285 -20.23 -0.50 27.20
N PRO A 286 -20.05 0.78 26.83
CA PRO A 286 -18.73 1.41 26.77
C PRO A 286 -18.01 1.29 28.12
N SER A 287 -16.80 0.73 28.10
CA SER A 287 -15.94 0.56 29.27
C SER A 287 -15.13 1.83 29.52
N LYS A 288 -14.84 2.14 30.78
CA LYS A 288 -13.95 3.25 31.17
C LYS A 288 -12.49 2.98 30.78
N MET A 289 -12.10 1.71 30.70
CA MET A 289 -10.79 1.27 30.20
C MET A 289 -10.74 1.29 28.67
N ILE A 290 -9.86 2.11 28.09
CA ILE A 290 -9.52 2.08 26.66
C ILE A 290 -8.27 1.21 26.47
N LEU A 291 -8.43 0.02 25.91
CA LEU A 291 -7.36 -0.98 25.80
C LEU A 291 -6.16 -0.49 24.97
N ASP A 292 -6.39 0.34 23.95
CA ASP A 292 -5.33 0.93 23.13
C ASP A 292 -4.50 1.97 23.91
N GLU A 293 -5.12 2.72 24.83
CA GLU A 293 -4.41 3.65 25.72
C GLU A 293 -3.57 2.90 26.73
N TRP A 294 -4.11 1.82 27.31
CA TRP A 294 -3.33 0.90 28.15
C TRP A 294 -2.12 0.32 27.42
N LYS A 295 -2.33 -0.27 26.23
CA LYS A 295 -1.25 -0.86 25.41
C LYS A 295 -0.18 0.17 25.04
N ARG A 296 -0.58 1.43 24.81
CA ARG A 296 0.32 2.56 24.55
C ARG A 296 1.12 2.96 25.80
N LEU A 297 0.47 3.08 26.95
CA LEU A 297 1.14 3.38 28.22
C LEU A 297 2.15 2.30 28.58
N TYR A 298 1.75 1.03 28.49
CA TYR A 298 2.60 -0.13 28.72
C TYR A 298 3.85 -0.13 27.82
N SER A 299 3.69 0.18 26.52
CA SER A 299 4.80 0.14 25.56
C SER A 299 5.75 1.34 25.63
N ASN A 300 5.28 2.50 26.11
CA ASN A 300 6.08 3.71 26.22
C ASN A 300 6.85 3.81 27.55
N THR A 301 6.48 3.01 28.54
CA THR A 301 7.13 3.00 29.85
C THR A 301 8.38 2.12 29.81
N LYS A 302 9.57 2.74 29.74
CA LYS A 302 10.86 2.04 29.74
C LYS A 302 11.58 2.05 31.10
N THR A 303 11.24 3.00 31.97
CA THR A 303 11.78 3.17 33.33
C THR A 303 10.63 3.48 34.30
N ASN A 304 10.82 3.24 35.61
CA ASN A 304 9.82 3.43 36.66
C ASN A 304 8.50 2.67 36.40
N PHE A 305 8.64 1.41 35.99
CA PHE A 305 7.55 0.59 35.47
C PHE A 305 6.38 0.44 36.45
N ARG A 306 6.66 0.26 37.75
CA ARG A 306 5.62 0.22 38.79
C ARG A 306 4.87 1.53 38.97
N GLU A 307 5.58 2.66 38.98
CA GLU A 307 4.98 3.97 39.25
C GLU A 307 4.14 4.51 38.09
N VAL A 308 4.43 4.07 36.86
CA VAL A 308 3.80 4.57 35.63
C VAL A 308 2.91 3.53 34.97
N ALA A 309 3.44 2.35 34.62
CA ALA A 309 2.67 1.33 33.90
C ALA A 309 1.74 0.55 34.85
N ILE A 310 2.23 0.05 35.99
CA ILE A 310 1.38 -0.71 36.93
C ILE A 310 0.34 0.20 37.59
N LYS A 311 0.74 1.38 38.07
CA LYS A 311 -0.22 2.36 38.59
C LYS A 311 -1.27 2.75 37.54
N GLY A 312 -0.83 3.07 36.32
CA GLY A 312 -1.74 3.41 35.23
C GLY A 312 -2.66 2.27 34.81
N PHE A 313 -2.17 1.01 34.85
CA PHE A 313 -3.01 -0.17 34.62
C PHE A 313 -4.19 -0.21 35.58
N TRP A 314 -3.92 -0.12 36.88
CA TRP A 314 -4.94 -0.19 37.92
C TRP A 314 -5.85 1.05 37.95
N ASP A 315 -5.33 2.24 37.61
CA ASP A 315 -6.12 3.47 37.46
C ASP A 315 -7.12 3.38 36.29
N MET A 316 -6.74 2.66 35.22
CA MET A 316 -7.57 2.45 34.02
C MET A 316 -8.47 1.21 34.11
N TYR A 317 -8.14 0.22 34.94
CA TYR A 317 -8.80 -1.08 34.95
C TYR A 317 -10.28 -0.96 35.33
N ASP A 318 -11.13 -1.52 34.49
CA ASP A 318 -12.58 -1.50 34.63
C ASP A 318 -13.11 -2.94 34.78
N PRO A 319 -13.50 -3.39 35.99
CA PRO A 319 -13.96 -4.75 36.23
C PRO A 319 -15.34 -5.07 35.64
N GLU A 320 -16.14 -4.06 35.28
CA GLU A 320 -17.41 -4.26 34.56
C GLU A 320 -17.15 -4.42 33.05
N GLY A 321 -16.06 -3.82 32.56
CA GLY A 321 -15.66 -3.84 31.16
C GLY A 321 -14.74 -4.99 30.77
N TYR A 322 -13.87 -5.46 31.67
CA TYR A 322 -12.83 -6.44 31.37
C TYR A 322 -12.72 -7.47 32.48
N SER A 323 -12.25 -8.67 32.12
CA SER A 323 -11.94 -9.75 33.06
C SER A 323 -10.47 -10.16 32.95
N LEU A 324 -9.86 -10.41 34.10
CA LEU A 324 -8.49 -10.92 34.21
C LEU A 324 -8.50 -12.42 34.52
N TRP A 325 -7.58 -13.14 33.89
CA TRP A 325 -7.45 -14.59 34.00
C TRP A 325 -5.98 -15.01 34.09
N PHE A 326 -5.66 -15.88 35.02
CA PHE A 326 -4.42 -16.66 35.01
C PHE A 326 -4.60 -17.89 34.13
N CYS A 327 -3.55 -18.28 33.40
CA CYS A 327 -3.49 -19.54 32.68
C CYS A 327 -2.23 -20.32 33.03
N ASP A 328 -2.38 -21.54 33.54
CA ASP A 328 -1.28 -22.43 33.90
C ASP A 328 -1.25 -23.63 32.95
N TYR A 329 -0.11 -23.94 32.33
CA TYR A 329 -0.02 -25.05 31.37
C TYR A 329 -0.09 -26.40 32.09
N LYS A 330 -0.94 -27.32 31.61
CA LYS A 330 -1.24 -28.59 32.29
C LYS A 330 -0.12 -29.63 32.20
N TYR A 331 0.71 -29.58 31.17
CA TYR A 331 1.68 -30.63 30.83
C TYR A 331 3.13 -30.14 30.94
N ASN A 332 3.47 -29.46 32.03
CA ASN A 332 4.83 -28.89 32.20
C ASN A 332 5.92 -29.97 32.18
N ASP A 333 5.64 -31.20 32.60
CA ASP A 333 6.60 -32.32 32.60
C ASP A 333 7.16 -32.65 31.20
N GLU A 334 6.42 -32.30 30.13
CA GLU A 334 6.85 -32.50 28.73
C GLU A 334 7.80 -31.40 28.21
N ASN A 335 7.99 -30.31 28.97
CA ASN A 335 8.79 -29.16 28.56
C ASN A 335 10.26 -29.35 28.97
N THR A 336 10.95 -30.31 28.34
CA THR A 336 12.35 -30.65 28.67
C THR A 336 13.39 -29.82 27.92
N VAL A 337 12.99 -29.11 26.87
CA VAL A 337 13.89 -28.32 26.01
C VAL A 337 13.40 -26.87 25.90
N SER A 338 14.20 -25.93 26.40
CA SER A 338 13.85 -24.50 26.54
C SER A 338 13.40 -23.85 25.23
N PHE A 339 14.15 -24.03 24.14
CA PHE A 339 13.81 -23.45 22.83
C PHE A 339 12.50 -24.02 22.26
N VAL A 340 12.23 -25.30 22.48
CA VAL A 340 10.98 -25.93 22.06
C VAL A 340 9.80 -25.37 22.86
N THR A 341 9.96 -25.22 24.18
CA THR A 341 8.95 -24.61 25.06
C THR A 341 8.65 -23.16 24.66
N MET A 342 9.68 -22.35 24.38
CA MET A 342 9.51 -20.98 23.89
C MET A 342 8.76 -20.93 22.55
N ASN A 343 9.04 -21.85 21.62
CA ASN A 343 8.34 -21.92 20.34
C ASN A 343 6.87 -22.36 20.49
N LYS A 344 6.57 -23.29 21.40
CA LYS A 344 5.20 -23.67 21.75
C LYS A 344 4.39 -22.46 22.24
N VAL A 345 4.95 -21.66 23.15
CA VAL A 345 4.33 -20.40 23.62
C VAL A 345 4.15 -19.40 22.48
N GLY A 346 5.12 -19.28 21.58
CA GLY A 346 5.02 -18.43 20.39
C GLY A 346 3.87 -18.84 19.46
N GLY A 347 3.72 -20.14 19.20
CA GLY A 347 2.62 -20.68 18.40
C GLY A 347 1.25 -20.45 19.04
N PHE A 348 1.14 -20.60 20.35
CA PHE A 348 -0.09 -20.28 21.09
C PHE A 348 -0.49 -18.81 20.93
N LEU A 349 0.47 -17.89 21.11
CA LEU A 349 0.22 -16.46 20.91
C LEU A 349 -0.19 -16.11 19.48
N GLN A 350 0.34 -16.81 18.48
CA GLN A 350 -0.06 -16.63 17.08
C GLN A 350 -1.50 -17.07 16.84
N ARG A 351 -1.96 -18.17 17.43
CA ARG A 351 -3.34 -18.64 17.32
C ARG A 351 -4.35 -17.75 18.05
N MET A 352 -3.90 -17.02 19.07
CA MET A 352 -4.71 -16.05 19.79
C MET A 352 -4.99 -14.74 19.00
N ASP A 353 -4.46 -14.59 17.78
CA ASP A 353 -4.59 -13.36 16.96
C ASP A 353 -6.03 -12.87 16.74
N LEU A 354 -6.97 -13.80 16.62
CA LEU A 354 -8.39 -13.54 16.45
C LEU A 354 -9.00 -12.67 17.57
N CYS A 355 -8.38 -12.66 18.76
CA CYS A 355 -8.80 -11.80 19.88
C CYS A 355 -7.86 -10.60 20.15
N ARG A 356 -6.84 -10.35 19.32
CA ARG A 356 -5.79 -9.33 19.55
C ARG A 356 -6.33 -7.91 19.72
N LYS A 357 -7.46 -7.60 19.08
CA LYS A 357 -8.18 -6.32 19.23
C LYS A 357 -8.84 -6.16 20.61
N TYR A 358 -9.27 -7.26 21.21
CA TYR A 358 -10.11 -7.29 22.42
C TYR A 358 -9.39 -7.85 23.66
N ALA A 359 -8.13 -8.26 23.53
CA ALA A 359 -7.35 -8.85 24.61
C ALA A 359 -5.94 -8.24 24.76
N PHE A 360 -5.38 -8.39 25.96
CA PHE A 360 -3.97 -8.21 26.27
C PHE A 360 -3.50 -9.46 27.03
N GLY A 361 -2.33 -9.99 26.69
CA GLY A 361 -1.84 -11.21 27.33
C GLY A 361 -0.34 -11.15 27.62
N LYS A 362 0.09 -11.96 28.57
CA LYS A 362 1.49 -12.13 28.94
C LYS A 362 1.74 -13.59 29.29
N MET A 363 2.76 -14.19 28.69
CA MET A 363 3.14 -15.57 28.90
C MET A 363 4.59 -15.61 29.40
N LEU A 364 4.84 -16.31 30.50
CA LEU A 364 6.14 -16.48 31.14
C LEU A 364 6.56 -17.95 31.01
N VAL A 365 7.83 -18.16 30.67
CA VAL A 365 8.51 -19.45 30.75
C VAL A 365 9.48 -19.36 31.94
N ILE A 366 9.31 -20.24 32.91
CA ILE A 366 9.96 -20.15 34.23
C ILE A 366 10.73 -21.45 34.48
N GLY A 367 11.93 -21.33 35.07
CA GLY A 367 12.81 -22.43 35.43
C GLY A 367 14.20 -22.32 34.80
N SER A 368 15.24 -22.64 35.58
CA SER A 368 16.64 -22.71 35.11
C SER A 368 17.03 -24.08 34.57
N GLU A 369 16.27 -25.12 34.93
CA GLU A 369 16.46 -26.51 34.53
C GLU A 369 15.11 -27.13 34.14
N PRO A 370 15.09 -28.16 33.25
CA PRO A 370 13.85 -28.83 32.88
C PRO A 370 13.24 -29.61 34.06
N PRO A 371 11.90 -29.74 34.14
CA PRO A 371 10.90 -29.24 33.19
C PRO A 371 10.58 -27.74 33.34
N PHE A 372 10.51 -27.02 32.21
CA PHE A 372 10.18 -25.59 32.18
C PHE A 372 8.68 -25.36 32.37
N LYS A 373 8.31 -24.48 33.31
CA LYS A 373 6.91 -24.15 33.61
C LYS A 373 6.42 -23.00 32.72
N VAL A 374 5.21 -23.13 32.18
CA VAL A 374 4.57 -22.07 31.40
C VAL A 374 3.37 -21.52 32.15
N LYS A 375 3.40 -20.22 32.46
CA LYS A 375 2.32 -19.49 33.14
C LYS A 375 1.93 -18.26 32.33
N GLY A 376 0.70 -17.79 32.45
CA GLY A 376 0.27 -16.60 31.74
C GLY A 376 -0.84 -15.81 32.43
N LEU A 377 -0.99 -14.57 31.98
CA LEU A 377 -1.96 -13.60 32.43
C LEU A 377 -2.67 -13.03 31.20
N TRP A 378 -4.00 -13.03 31.22
CA TRP A 378 -4.82 -12.53 30.12
C TRP A 378 -5.91 -11.59 30.62
N LEU A 379 -6.06 -10.50 29.89
CA LEU A 379 -7.11 -9.51 30.03
C LEU A 379 -8.03 -9.62 28.80
N PHE A 380 -9.30 -9.97 29.01
CA PHE A 380 -10.29 -10.07 27.94
C PHE A 380 -11.40 -9.02 28.09
N ARG A 381 -11.91 -8.50 26.97
CA ARG A 381 -13.10 -7.64 26.95
C ARG A 381 -14.34 -8.43 27.32
N GLY A 382 -15.06 -7.99 28.35
CA GLY A 382 -16.26 -8.63 28.88
C GLY A 382 -15.99 -9.43 30.17
N PRO A 383 -17.06 -9.91 30.84
CA PRO A 383 -16.98 -10.56 32.15
C PRO A 383 -16.39 -11.98 32.12
N GLU A 384 -16.29 -12.59 30.95
CA GLU A 384 -15.83 -13.96 30.71
C GLU A 384 -14.86 -14.03 29.52
N ILE A 385 -14.13 -15.15 29.39
CA ILE A 385 -13.33 -15.43 28.19
C ILE A 385 -14.28 -15.52 26.98
N PRO A 386 -14.06 -14.76 25.90
CA PRO A 386 -15.00 -14.74 24.78
C PRO A 386 -15.18 -16.13 24.17
N LYS A 387 -16.43 -16.55 23.99
CA LYS A 387 -16.77 -17.91 23.54
C LYS A 387 -16.09 -18.32 22.24
N PHE A 388 -15.95 -17.39 21.28
CA PHE A 388 -15.24 -17.65 20.02
C PHE A 388 -13.75 -17.97 20.21
N VAL A 389 -13.10 -17.46 21.26
CA VAL A 389 -11.71 -17.81 21.59
C VAL A 389 -11.63 -19.25 22.08
N MET A 390 -12.59 -19.67 22.91
CA MET A 390 -12.67 -21.06 23.37
C MET A 390 -13.02 -22.02 22.24
N ASP A 391 -13.87 -21.61 21.30
CA ASP A 391 -14.32 -22.44 20.17
C ASP A 391 -13.27 -22.55 19.05
N GLU A 392 -12.47 -21.50 18.80
CA GLU A 392 -11.52 -21.44 17.67
C GLU A 392 -10.07 -21.72 18.07
N VAL A 393 -9.69 -21.57 19.35
CA VAL A 393 -8.33 -21.84 19.84
C VAL A 393 -8.31 -23.10 20.70
N TYR A 394 -8.08 -24.25 20.07
CA TYR A 394 -8.06 -25.56 20.77
C TYR A 394 -6.99 -25.65 21.88
N ASP A 395 -5.90 -24.87 21.79
CA ASP A 395 -4.88 -24.82 22.83
C ASP A 395 -5.42 -24.33 24.18
N MET A 396 -6.54 -23.62 24.20
CA MET A 396 -7.16 -23.12 25.44
C MET A 396 -7.42 -24.27 26.43
N GLU A 397 -7.70 -25.48 25.94
CA GLU A 397 -7.90 -26.68 26.76
C GLU A 397 -6.61 -27.24 27.39
N LEU A 398 -5.44 -26.89 26.84
CA LEU A 398 -4.13 -27.29 27.35
C LEU A 398 -3.69 -26.46 28.57
N TYR A 399 -4.41 -25.38 28.86
CA TYR A 399 -4.18 -24.52 30.01
C TYR A 399 -5.34 -24.65 31.01
N GLU A 400 -5.03 -24.51 32.28
CA GLU A 400 -6.01 -24.31 33.34
C GLU A 400 -6.23 -22.81 33.53
N TRP A 401 -7.48 -22.36 33.37
CA TRP A 401 -7.84 -20.94 33.41
C TRP A 401 -8.54 -20.60 34.72
N THR A 402 -7.93 -19.70 35.49
CA THR A 402 -8.48 -19.24 36.77
C THR A 402 -8.77 -17.74 36.69
N LYS A 403 -10.00 -17.32 36.99
CA LYS A 403 -10.37 -15.90 37.01
C LYS A 403 -9.66 -15.21 38.17
N VAL A 404 -9.06 -14.05 37.93
CA VAL A 404 -8.37 -13.27 38.95
C VAL A 404 -9.39 -12.61 39.88
N ASP A 405 -9.22 -12.83 41.18
CA ASP A 405 -9.94 -12.11 42.20
C ASP A 405 -9.23 -10.79 42.53
N ILE A 406 -9.85 -9.68 42.11
CA ILE A 406 -9.31 -8.33 42.34
C ILE A 406 -9.48 -7.86 43.78
N SER A 407 -10.23 -8.57 44.62
CA SER A 407 -10.31 -8.28 46.06
C SER A 407 -9.14 -8.87 46.85
N ASP A 408 -8.42 -9.82 46.24
CA ASP A 408 -7.24 -10.46 46.80
C ASP A 408 -5.96 -9.68 46.42
N GLU A 409 -5.35 -9.04 47.42
CA GLU A 409 -4.12 -8.26 47.24
C GLU A 409 -2.93 -9.13 46.79
N ALA A 410 -2.91 -10.43 47.12
CA ALA A 410 -1.85 -11.33 46.64
C ALA A 410 -2.00 -11.61 45.14
N GLN A 411 -3.23 -11.76 44.65
CA GLN A 411 -3.49 -11.94 43.21
C GLN A 411 -3.25 -10.67 42.41
N LYS A 412 -3.58 -9.49 42.96
CA LYS A 412 -3.21 -8.19 42.36
C LYS A 412 -1.71 -7.99 42.25
N GLU A 413 -0.96 -8.37 43.29
CA GLU A 413 0.50 -8.30 43.25
C GLU A 413 1.05 -9.30 42.22
N ARG A 414 0.51 -10.51 42.14
CA ARG A 414 0.86 -11.50 41.10
C ARG A 414 0.61 -10.98 39.68
N VAL A 415 -0.53 -10.32 39.44
CA VAL A 415 -0.82 -9.64 38.16
C VAL A 415 0.23 -8.58 37.86
N SER A 416 0.56 -7.75 38.85
CA SER A 416 1.55 -6.68 38.68
C SER A 416 2.95 -7.23 38.38
N ALA A 417 3.36 -8.30 39.08
CA ALA A 417 4.61 -9.02 38.88
C ALA A 417 4.72 -9.65 37.48
N MET A 418 3.62 -10.17 36.92
CA MET A 418 3.60 -10.72 35.56
C MET A 418 3.66 -9.61 34.50
N ILE A 419 3.01 -8.47 34.72
CA ILE A 419 3.02 -7.34 33.78
C ILE A 419 4.43 -6.70 33.71
N GLU A 420 5.15 -6.65 34.83
CA GLU A 420 6.48 -6.03 34.95
C GLU A 420 7.67 -6.95 34.63
N ASP A 421 7.43 -8.23 34.30
CA ASP A 421 8.49 -9.23 34.09
C ASP A 421 9.41 -9.36 35.32
N LEU A 422 8.83 -9.43 36.53
CA LEU A 422 9.60 -9.48 37.77
C LEU A 422 10.50 -10.73 37.78
N GLU A 423 11.80 -10.52 37.96
CA GLU A 423 12.80 -11.59 38.09
C GLU A 423 13.45 -11.56 39.48
N PRO A 424 13.45 -12.67 40.25
CA PRO A 424 12.82 -13.96 39.97
C PRO A 424 11.29 -13.94 40.14
N PHE A 425 10.57 -14.73 39.34
CA PHE A 425 9.11 -14.83 39.42
C PHE A 425 8.70 -16.04 40.26
N GLU A 426 7.94 -15.83 41.34
CA GLU A 426 7.54 -16.87 42.31
C GLU A 426 8.73 -17.69 42.88
N GLY A 427 9.91 -17.07 42.98
CA GLY A 427 11.13 -17.70 43.50
C GLY A 427 11.90 -18.55 42.48
N GLU A 428 11.47 -18.61 41.23
CA GLU A 428 12.15 -19.31 40.13
C GLU A 428 12.66 -18.33 39.07
N ALA A 429 13.73 -18.71 38.35
CA ALA A 429 14.33 -17.88 37.31
C ALA A 429 13.36 -17.69 36.13
N LEU A 430 13.23 -16.44 35.67
CA LEU A 430 12.40 -16.11 34.51
C LEU A 430 13.23 -16.32 33.24
N LEU A 431 12.90 -17.35 32.45
CA LEU A 431 13.67 -17.73 31.27
C LEU A 431 13.27 -16.91 30.03
N ASP A 432 11.97 -16.67 29.84
CA ASP A 432 11.44 -15.87 28.74
C ASP A 432 10.07 -15.30 29.10
N ALA A 433 9.74 -14.12 28.56
CA ALA A 433 8.50 -13.42 28.84
C ALA A 433 7.90 -12.80 27.57
N LYS A 434 6.88 -13.43 27.01
CA LYS A 434 6.24 -13.02 25.76
C LYS A 434 4.97 -12.22 26.02
N CYS A 435 4.90 -11.01 25.48
CA CYS A 435 3.73 -10.14 25.59
C CYS A 435 2.85 -10.21 24.34
N PHE A 436 1.59 -10.57 24.54
CA PHE A 436 0.51 -10.48 23.55
C PHE A 436 -0.12 -9.08 23.61
N LYS A 437 0.52 -8.15 22.91
CA LYS A 437 0.03 -6.78 22.68
C LYS A 437 0.06 -6.47 21.19
N ARG A 438 -0.61 -5.39 20.79
CA ARG A 438 -0.42 -4.82 19.44
C ARG A 438 1.03 -4.35 19.36
N GLN A 439 1.88 -5.06 18.61
CA GLN A 439 3.25 -4.64 18.37
C GLN A 439 3.21 -3.41 17.45
N PRO A 440 3.95 -2.33 17.73
CA PRO A 440 4.09 -1.21 16.80
C PRO A 440 4.80 -1.55 15.47
N GLY A 441 5.20 -2.81 15.24
CA GLY A 441 5.88 -3.28 14.03
C GLY A 441 4.99 -4.02 13.01
N GLU A 442 3.70 -4.24 13.29
CA GLU A 442 2.75 -4.93 12.39
C GLU A 442 1.52 -4.05 12.09
N MET A 443 1.74 -2.77 11.75
CA MET A 443 0.75 -2.07 10.94
C MET A 443 0.97 -2.52 9.49
N ALA A 444 0.04 -3.30 8.94
CA ALA A 444 0.00 -3.54 7.51
C ALA A 444 -0.05 -2.19 6.78
N LEU A 445 0.67 -2.06 5.66
CA LEU A 445 0.53 -0.89 4.80
C LEU A 445 -0.89 -0.87 4.24
N VAL A 446 -1.71 0.13 4.61
CA VAL A 446 -3.10 0.22 4.17
C VAL A 446 -3.27 1.35 3.17
N LEU A 447 -3.69 1.02 1.95
CA LEU A 447 -3.94 1.98 0.88
C LEU A 447 -5.42 2.35 0.81
N HIS A 448 -5.72 3.63 1.07
CA HIS A 448 -7.05 4.18 0.96
C HIS A 448 -7.30 4.64 -0.47
N THR A 449 -8.16 3.93 -1.18
CA THR A 449 -8.55 4.23 -2.56
C THR A 449 -9.89 3.57 -2.89
N PHE A 450 -10.48 3.96 -4.01
CA PHE A 450 -11.58 3.25 -4.65
C PHE A 450 -11.06 2.34 -5.78
N ASP A 451 -11.87 1.37 -6.18
CA ASP A 451 -11.57 0.41 -7.25
C ASP A 451 -11.44 1.09 -8.62
N GLY A 452 -10.47 0.66 -9.43
CA GLY A 452 -10.24 1.26 -10.75
C GLY A 452 -9.45 2.59 -10.72
N ASN A 453 -8.98 3.03 -9.55
CA ASN A 453 -8.15 4.23 -9.46
C ASN A 453 -6.75 4.00 -10.04
N LYS A 454 -6.49 4.52 -11.26
CA LYS A 454 -5.18 4.44 -11.92
C LYS A 454 -4.00 4.91 -11.06
N ASN A 455 -4.23 5.84 -10.13
CA ASN A 455 -3.18 6.38 -9.28
C ASN A 455 -2.81 5.40 -8.16
N ALA A 456 -3.74 4.58 -7.68
CA ALA A 456 -3.47 3.51 -6.73
C ALA A 456 -2.72 2.34 -7.36
N PHE A 457 -2.99 2.04 -8.64
CA PHE A 457 -2.30 0.97 -9.38
C PHE A 457 -0.78 1.11 -9.33
N LYS A 458 -0.25 2.34 -9.36
CA LYS A 458 1.19 2.60 -9.26
C LYS A 458 1.82 1.94 -8.03
N ALA A 459 1.22 2.14 -6.87
CA ALA A 459 1.71 1.61 -5.61
C ALA A 459 1.48 0.10 -5.49
N LEU A 460 0.31 -0.38 -5.93
CA LEU A 460 -0.03 -1.80 -5.89
C LEU A 460 0.85 -2.64 -6.81
N ILE A 461 1.08 -2.21 -8.04
CA ILE A 461 1.97 -2.92 -8.98
C ILE A 461 3.41 -2.86 -8.47
N ALA A 462 3.88 -1.71 -7.95
CA ALA A 462 5.18 -1.63 -7.31
C ALA A 462 5.29 -2.61 -6.13
N ALA A 463 4.23 -2.75 -5.33
CA ALA A 463 4.16 -3.70 -4.23
C ALA A 463 4.30 -5.15 -4.71
N GLU A 464 3.62 -5.53 -5.80
CA GLU A 464 3.72 -6.86 -6.42
C GLU A 464 5.16 -7.17 -6.88
N TYR A 465 5.81 -6.26 -7.61
CA TYR A 465 7.21 -6.46 -8.02
C TYR A 465 8.19 -6.51 -6.84
N SER A 466 7.87 -5.79 -5.76
CA SER A 466 8.73 -5.70 -4.57
C SER A 466 8.49 -6.81 -3.54
N GLY A 467 7.42 -7.61 -3.72
CA GLY A 467 6.94 -8.54 -2.71
C GLY A 467 6.62 -7.84 -1.38
N VAL A 468 6.03 -6.64 -1.45
CA VAL A 468 5.58 -5.84 -0.30
C VAL A 468 4.07 -6.02 -0.18
N LYS A 469 3.58 -6.32 1.01
CA LYS A 469 2.14 -6.48 1.23
C LYS A 469 1.50 -5.11 1.46
N VAL A 470 0.60 -4.71 0.56
CA VAL A 470 -0.23 -3.51 0.71
C VAL A 470 -1.69 -3.95 0.70
N GLU A 471 -2.40 -3.68 1.79
CA GLU A 471 -3.83 -3.99 1.93
C GLU A 471 -4.66 -2.80 1.48
N LEU A 472 -5.85 -3.04 0.93
CA LEU A 472 -6.79 -1.97 0.62
C LEU A 472 -7.65 -1.65 1.84
N ALA A 473 -7.92 -0.35 2.07
CA ALA A 473 -8.82 0.08 3.14
C ALA A 473 -10.22 -0.53 2.94
N LYS A 474 -10.68 -1.30 3.92
CA LYS A 474 -12.01 -1.93 3.89
C LYS A 474 -13.10 -0.86 3.89
N ASN A 475 -14.11 -1.01 3.03
CA ASN A 475 -15.28 -0.12 2.94
C ASN A 475 -14.96 1.34 2.59
N PHE A 476 -13.88 1.62 1.86
CA PHE A 476 -13.60 2.98 1.39
C PHE A 476 -14.64 3.43 0.35
N GLN A 477 -15.33 4.54 0.60
CA GLN A 477 -16.29 5.13 -0.32
C GLN A 477 -15.85 6.55 -0.74
N MET A 478 -15.56 6.71 -2.03
CA MET A 478 -15.20 8.01 -2.60
C MET A 478 -16.36 9.00 -2.46
N GLY A 479 -16.08 10.20 -1.98
CA GLY A 479 -17.06 11.24 -1.66
C GLY A 479 -17.54 11.23 -0.20
N VAL A 480 -17.34 10.13 0.54
CA VAL A 480 -17.74 9.98 1.94
C VAL A 480 -16.50 9.81 2.82
N SER A 481 -15.76 8.71 2.65
CA SER A 481 -14.59 8.38 3.47
C SER A 481 -13.50 9.46 3.36
N ASN A 482 -13.24 9.98 2.16
CA ASN A 482 -12.22 11.03 1.95
C ASN A 482 -12.64 12.44 2.40
N LYS A 483 -13.84 12.58 2.97
CA LYS A 483 -14.36 13.82 3.53
C LYS A 483 -14.45 13.79 5.05
N THR A 484 -14.20 12.65 5.67
CA THR A 484 -14.25 12.57 7.14
C THR A 484 -13.08 13.34 7.77
N PRO A 485 -13.26 13.90 8.98
CA PRO A 485 -12.18 14.58 9.68
C PRO A 485 -10.93 13.71 9.86
N GLU A 486 -11.11 12.41 10.05
CA GLU A 486 -10.02 11.43 10.21
C GLU A 486 -9.20 11.32 8.93
N TYR A 487 -9.84 11.22 7.77
CA TYR A 487 -9.14 11.17 6.50
C TYR A 487 -8.47 12.50 6.16
N LEU A 488 -9.13 13.62 6.45
CA LEU A 488 -8.58 14.95 6.19
C LEU A 488 -7.36 15.27 7.07
N LYS A 489 -7.18 14.59 8.21
CA LYS A 489 -5.92 14.65 8.97
C LYS A 489 -4.77 13.98 8.24
N MET A 490 -5.02 12.92 7.47
CA MET A 490 -3.99 12.24 6.68
C MET A 490 -3.72 12.95 5.35
N ASN A 491 -4.76 13.45 4.70
CA ASN A 491 -4.65 14.23 3.49
C ASN A 491 -5.60 15.45 3.55
N PRO A 492 -5.06 16.67 3.79
CA PRO A 492 -5.88 17.87 3.97
C PRO A 492 -6.66 18.29 2.72
N ILE A 493 -6.28 17.80 1.54
CA ILE A 493 -7.04 18.02 0.29
C ILE A 493 -7.98 16.86 -0.05
N GLY A 494 -8.09 15.85 0.81
CA GLY A 494 -9.04 14.74 0.69
C GLY A 494 -8.94 13.99 -0.64
N LYS A 495 -7.73 13.90 -1.21
CA LYS A 495 -7.45 13.14 -2.44
C LYS A 495 -7.04 11.71 -2.10
N VAL A 496 -7.23 10.83 -3.08
CA VAL A 496 -6.81 9.43 -3.05
C VAL A 496 -5.77 9.18 -4.17
N PRO A 497 -4.83 8.26 -3.98
CA PRO A 497 -4.67 7.38 -2.82
C PRO A 497 -3.94 8.05 -1.63
N VAL A 498 -4.09 7.44 -0.46
CA VAL A 498 -3.30 7.71 0.77
C VAL A 498 -2.86 6.37 1.34
N LEU A 499 -1.58 6.23 1.67
CA LEU A 499 -1.02 5.05 2.31
C LEU A 499 -0.86 5.31 3.81
N GLU A 500 -1.54 4.55 4.64
CA GLU A 500 -1.24 4.47 6.07
C GLU A 500 -0.02 3.57 6.27
N THR A 501 0.97 4.07 7.01
CA THR A 501 2.18 3.34 7.39
C THR A 501 2.32 3.34 8.92
N PRO A 502 3.14 2.46 9.52
CA PRO A 502 3.40 2.47 10.95
C PRO A 502 3.90 3.84 11.48
N ASP A 503 4.65 4.56 10.65
CA ASP A 503 5.34 5.81 11.02
C ASP A 503 4.55 7.08 10.65
N GLY A 504 3.40 6.91 9.98
CA GLY A 504 2.53 8.02 9.57
C GLY A 504 1.98 7.88 8.15
N PRO A 505 0.95 8.67 7.79
CA PRO A 505 0.37 8.62 6.46
C PRO A 505 1.29 9.23 5.40
N VAL A 506 1.23 8.70 4.19
CA VAL A 506 1.87 9.22 2.98
C VAL A 506 0.81 9.45 1.91
N PHE A 507 0.73 10.65 1.36
CA PHE A 507 -0.13 10.99 0.23
C PHE A 507 0.72 11.36 -1.00
N GLU A 508 0.06 11.56 -2.14
CA GLU A 508 0.63 11.59 -3.50
C GLU A 508 1.02 10.22 -4.06
N SER A 509 0.43 9.88 -5.21
CA SER A 509 0.56 8.53 -5.77
C SER A 509 1.97 8.11 -6.17
N ASN A 510 2.79 9.06 -6.66
CA ASN A 510 4.17 8.77 -7.02
C ASN A 510 5.03 8.64 -5.74
N ALA A 511 4.86 9.51 -4.75
CA ALA A 511 5.51 9.39 -3.44
C ALA A 511 5.17 8.07 -2.71
N ILE A 512 3.90 7.63 -2.73
CA ILE A 512 3.49 6.33 -2.19
C ILE A 512 4.19 5.19 -2.94
N ALA A 513 4.22 5.21 -4.28
CA ALA A 513 4.89 4.18 -5.06
C ALA A 513 6.41 4.16 -4.78
N ARG A 514 7.03 5.33 -4.57
CA ARG A 514 8.44 5.44 -4.15
C ARG A 514 8.67 4.85 -2.77
N TYR A 515 7.81 5.14 -1.79
CA TYR A 515 7.90 4.58 -0.44
C TYR A 515 7.78 3.05 -0.45
N VAL A 516 6.77 2.50 -1.13
CA VAL A 516 6.57 1.06 -1.26
C VAL A 516 7.80 0.40 -1.89
N THR A 517 8.34 1.00 -2.95
CA THR A 517 9.53 0.48 -3.62
C THR A 517 10.75 0.49 -2.70
N ARG A 518 10.98 1.59 -1.95
CA ARG A 518 12.11 1.74 -1.03
C ARG A 518 11.97 0.99 0.30
N SER A 519 10.81 0.43 0.59
CA SER A 519 10.61 -0.38 1.80
C SER A 519 11.46 -1.66 1.80
N LYS A 520 12.00 -2.06 0.63
CA LYS A 520 13.07 -3.07 0.51
C LYS A 520 14.34 -2.44 -0.04
N ALA A 521 15.46 -2.68 0.63
CA ALA A 521 16.76 -2.09 0.30
C ALA A 521 17.25 -2.52 -1.10
N ASP A 522 17.11 -3.79 -1.44
CA ASP A 522 17.58 -4.37 -2.71
C ASP A 522 16.45 -4.46 -3.74
N ASN A 523 15.87 -3.32 -4.11
CA ASN A 523 14.78 -3.26 -5.07
C ASN A 523 15.26 -2.82 -6.47
N PRO A 524 15.17 -3.69 -7.50
CA PRO A 524 15.64 -3.39 -8.85
C PRO A 524 14.83 -2.29 -9.55
N LEU A 525 13.65 -1.91 -9.03
CA LEU A 525 12.78 -0.91 -9.63
C LEU A 525 13.39 0.51 -9.67
N TYR A 526 14.47 0.77 -8.93
CA TYR A 526 15.21 2.04 -8.93
C TYR A 526 16.45 2.06 -9.83
N GLY A 527 16.69 0.99 -10.57
CA GLY A 527 17.92 0.83 -11.34
C GLY A 527 19.13 0.56 -10.43
N SER A 528 20.27 0.31 -11.07
CA SER A 528 21.52 -0.13 -10.46
C SER A 528 22.58 0.97 -10.35
N SER A 529 22.35 2.12 -10.98
CA SER A 529 23.27 3.25 -11.03
C SER A 529 22.57 4.59 -10.80
N LEU A 530 23.35 5.63 -10.47
CA LEU A 530 22.82 6.98 -10.27
C LEU A 530 22.16 7.54 -11.52
N ILE A 531 22.71 7.25 -12.71
CA ILE A 531 22.14 7.71 -13.98
C ILE A 531 20.82 6.99 -14.31
N GLU A 532 20.73 5.68 -14.06
CA GLU A 532 19.48 4.93 -14.22
C GLU A 532 18.39 5.45 -13.27
N TYR A 533 18.74 5.70 -12.00
CA TYR A 533 17.84 6.34 -11.04
C TYR A 533 17.31 7.69 -11.57
N ALA A 534 18.17 8.53 -12.13
CA ALA A 534 17.76 9.81 -12.68
C ALA A 534 16.88 9.69 -13.92
N HIS A 535 17.16 8.74 -14.81
CA HIS A 535 16.28 8.44 -15.94
C HIS A 535 14.92 7.90 -15.49
N ILE A 536 14.88 7.12 -14.41
CA ILE A 536 13.63 6.63 -13.82
C ILE A 536 12.80 7.81 -13.31
N GLU A 537 13.39 8.67 -12.50
CA GLU A 537 12.71 9.87 -11.96
C GLU A 537 12.27 10.83 -13.08
N GLN A 538 13.09 11.01 -14.12
CA GLN A 538 12.77 11.79 -15.30
C GLN A 538 11.53 11.25 -16.01
N TRP A 539 11.45 9.93 -16.25
CA TRP A 539 10.29 9.35 -16.92
C TRP A 539 9.03 9.38 -16.05
N ILE A 540 9.16 9.29 -14.73
CA ILE A 540 8.05 9.50 -13.78
C ILE A 540 7.51 10.92 -13.90
N ASP A 541 8.39 11.92 -13.87
CA ASP A 541 8.02 13.34 -13.97
C ASP A 541 7.42 13.64 -15.36
N PHE A 542 8.07 13.21 -16.45
CA PHE A 542 7.58 13.34 -17.83
C PHE A 542 6.19 12.71 -18.00
N SER A 543 6.00 11.52 -17.44
CA SER A 543 4.71 10.82 -17.49
C SER A 543 3.59 11.64 -16.84
N ALA A 544 3.86 12.27 -15.70
CA ALA A 544 2.88 13.09 -15.01
C ALA A 544 2.57 14.40 -15.75
N THR A 545 3.59 15.09 -16.25
CA THR A 545 3.47 16.46 -16.80
C THR A 545 3.12 16.49 -18.28
N GLU A 546 3.63 15.54 -19.06
CA GLU A 546 3.54 15.53 -20.53
C GLU A 546 2.51 14.54 -21.08
N VAL A 547 2.20 13.48 -20.33
CA VAL A 547 1.27 12.43 -20.74
C VAL A 547 -0.04 12.52 -19.95
N ASP A 548 -0.01 12.26 -18.64
CA ASP A 548 -1.22 12.20 -17.80
C ASP A 548 -1.99 13.52 -17.78
N ALA A 549 -1.28 14.64 -17.64
CA ALA A 549 -1.91 15.96 -17.64
C ALA A 549 -2.64 16.27 -18.96
N ASN A 550 -2.12 15.81 -20.11
CA ASN A 550 -2.75 16.05 -21.41
C ASN A 550 -3.87 15.04 -21.71
N ILE A 551 -3.74 13.79 -21.26
CA ILE A 551 -4.84 12.81 -21.23
C ILE A 551 -6.01 13.37 -20.41
N GLY A 552 -5.75 13.89 -19.21
CA GLY A 552 -6.78 14.49 -18.35
C GLY A 552 -7.45 15.71 -18.97
N LYS A 553 -6.68 16.60 -19.64
CA LYS A 553 -7.25 17.76 -20.35
C LYS A 553 -8.12 17.39 -21.54
N TRP A 554 -7.90 16.22 -22.16
CA TRP A 554 -8.74 15.70 -23.23
C TRP A 554 -9.96 14.94 -22.67
N LEU A 555 -9.75 14.03 -21.72
CA LEU A 555 -10.78 13.14 -21.19
C LEU A 555 -11.78 13.84 -20.27
N TYR A 556 -11.31 14.58 -19.26
CA TYR A 556 -12.17 15.07 -18.17
C TYR A 556 -13.25 16.06 -18.63
N PRO A 557 -13.00 16.96 -19.60
CA PRO A 557 -14.08 17.79 -20.14
C PRO A 557 -15.16 16.97 -20.87
N ARG A 558 -14.79 15.89 -21.57
CA ARG A 558 -15.74 15.00 -22.25
C ARG A 558 -16.61 14.23 -21.27
N LEU A 559 -16.05 13.83 -20.12
CA LEU A 559 -16.78 13.18 -19.02
C LEU A 559 -17.58 14.17 -18.15
N GLY A 560 -17.56 15.47 -18.45
CA GLY A 560 -18.30 16.49 -17.71
C GLY A 560 -17.68 16.89 -16.37
N PHE A 561 -16.44 16.49 -16.09
CA PHE A 561 -15.70 16.88 -14.88
C PHE A 561 -15.04 18.27 -15.00
N ALA A 562 -14.92 18.80 -16.22
CA ALA A 562 -14.44 20.14 -16.50
C ALA A 562 -15.22 20.79 -17.65
N PRO A 563 -15.20 22.13 -17.78
CA PRO A 563 -15.80 22.80 -18.94
C PRO A 563 -15.12 22.37 -20.25
N TYR A 564 -15.92 22.03 -21.26
CA TYR A 564 -15.43 21.72 -22.60
C TYR A 564 -15.07 22.99 -23.38
N VAL A 565 -13.83 23.05 -23.86
CA VAL A 565 -13.33 24.12 -24.73
C VAL A 565 -12.56 23.48 -25.89
N ALA A 566 -13.10 23.55 -27.11
CA ALA A 566 -12.55 22.85 -28.29
C ALA A 566 -11.07 23.20 -28.54
N VAL A 567 -10.71 24.49 -28.50
CA VAL A 567 -9.32 24.94 -28.70
C VAL A 567 -8.37 24.38 -27.64
N SER A 568 -8.83 24.24 -26.39
CA SER A 568 -8.02 23.67 -25.31
C SER A 568 -7.84 22.17 -25.48
N GLU A 569 -8.86 21.47 -25.97
CA GLU A 569 -8.79 20.05 -26.31
C GLU A 569 -7.82 19.80 -27.46
N GLU A 570 -7.93 20.55 -28.57
CA GLU A 570 -7.01 20.44 -29.72
C GLU A 570 -5.56 20.67 -29.29
N ALA A 571 -5.32 21.67 -28.44
CA ALA A 571 -3.99 21.93 -27.89
C ALA A 571 -3.49 20.79 -27.01
N ALA A 572 -4.37 20.17 -26.20
CA ALA A 572 -4.02 19.02 -25.37
C ALA A 572 -3.69 17.78 -26.21
N ILE A 573 -4.46 17.52 -27.27
CA ILE A 573 -4.21 16.43 -28.23
C ILE A 573 -2.87 16.64 -28.93
N ALA A 574 -2.60 17.84 -29.43
CA ALA A 574 -1.34 18.16 -30.10
C ALA A 574 -0.12 18.05 -29.16
N ALA A 575 -0.28 18.46 -27.89
CA ALA A 575 0.75 18.29 -26.87
C ALA A 575 0.97 16.80 -26.55
N LEU A 576 -0.10 16.02 -26.36
CA LEU A 576 -0.01 14.58 -26.12
C LEU A 576 0.67 13.86 -27.28
N LYS A 577 0.30 14.14 -28.53
CA LYS A 577 0.95 13.57 -29.73
C LYS A 577 2.45 13.85 -29.77
N ARG A 578 2.88 15.06 -29.36
CA ARG A 578 4.30 15.41 -29.27
C ARG A 578 5.03 14.56 -28.23
N SER A 579 4.43 14.40 -27.05
CA SER A 579 4.99 13.60 -25.95
C SER A 579 5.04 12.12 -26.32
N LEU A 580 3.97 11.59 -26.92
CA LEU A 580 3.93 10.22 -27.42
C LEU A 580 4.92 10.00 -28.58
N GLY A 581 5.16 11.00 -29.42
CA GLY A 581 6.20 10.94 -30.45
C GLY A 581 7.61 10.81 -29.86
N ALA A 582 7.94 11.61 -28.84
CA ALA A 582 9.20 11.49 -28.12
C ALA A 582 9.35 10.11 -27.44
N LEU A 583 8.28 9.65 -26.78
CA LEU A 583 8.22 8.33 -26.15
C LEU A 583 8.36 7.20 -27.18
N ASN A 584 7.71 7.32 -28.33
CA ASN A 584 7.77 6.35 -29.42
C ASN A 584 9.18 6.22 -29.99
N THR A 585 9.89 7.33 -30.16
CA THR A 585 11.30 7.34 -30.59
C THR A 585 12.18 6.64 -29.56
N HIS A 586 12.00 6.92 -28.26
CA HIS A 586 12.74 6.23 -27.19
C HIS A 586 12.47 4.72 -27.19
N LEU A 587 11.21 4.32 -27.33
CA LEU A 587 10.78 2.92 -27.34
C LEU A 587 11.05 2.20 -28.67
N ALA A 588 11.61 2.86 -29.68
CA ALA A 588 11.97 2.20 -30.94
C ALA A 588 13.09 1.17 -30.75
N SER A 589 14.06 1.48 -29.89
CA SER A 589 15.21 0.62 -29.58
C SER A 589 15.17 0.01 -28.18
N ASN A 590 14.15 0.31 -27.37
CA ASN A 590 14.06 -0.11 -25.98
C ASN A 590 12.79 -0.93 -25.72
N THR A 591 12.90 -1.95 -24.88
CA THR A 591 11.73 -2.74 -24.43
C THR A 591 11.04 -2.08 -23.24
N TYR A 592 11.83 -1.55 -22.31
CA TYR A 592 11.40 -0.80 -21.13
C TYR A 592 11.96 0.62 -21.17
N LEU A 593 11.51 1.51 -20.29
CA LEU A 593 11.94 2.91 -20.30
C LEU A 593 13.40 3.10 -19.87
N VAL A 594 13.87 2.30 -18.91
CA VAL A 594 15.23 2.39 -18.37
C VAL A 594 15.81 0.99 -18.20
N GLY A 595 17.02 0.77 -18.71
CA GLY A 595 17.70 -0.52 -18.63
C GLY A 595 17.00 -1.63 -19.43
N HIS A 596 17.11 -2.86 -18.93
CA HIS A 596 16.63 -4.07 -19.60
C HIS A 596 15.53 -4.83 -18.82
N SER A 597 14.98 -4.22 -17.77
CA SER A 597 13.92 -4.78 -16.92
C SER A 597 12.87 -3.73 -16.57
N VAL A 598 11.72 -4.16 -16.03
CA VAL A 598 10.69 -3.26 -15.52
C VAL A 598 11.27 -2.43 -14.38
N THR A 599 11.06 -1.11 -14.44
CA THR A 599 11.41 -0.16 -13.39
C THR A 599 10.18 0.60 -12.89
N LEU A 600 10.33 1.41 -11.85
CA LEU A 600 9.26 2.27 -11.36
C LEU A 600 8.75 3.25 -12.44
N ALA A 601 9.64 3.67 -13.37
CA ALA A 601 9.25 4.49 -14.51
C ALA A 601 8.21 3.78 -15.37
N ASP A 602 8.38 2.49 -15.62
CA ASP A 602 7.48 1.71 -16.46
C ASP A 602 6.10 1.54 -15.82
N ILE A 603 6.09 1.28 -14.51
CA ILE A 603 4.87 1.18 -13.71
C ILE A 603 4.08 2.48 -13.78
N VAL A 604 4.73 3.62 -13.51
CA VAL A 604 4.06 4.93 -13.51
C VAL A 604 3.62 5.33 -14.91
N MET A 605 4.45 5.13 -15.95
CA MET A 605 4.10 5.42 -17.35
C MET A 605 2.87 4.64 -17.80
N THR A 606 2.86 3.33 -17.57
CA THR A 606 1.75 2.46 -17.96
C THR A 606 0.46 2.85 -17.24
N CYS A 607 0.52 3.13 -15.93
CA CYS A 607 -0.64 3.58 -15.17
C CYS A 607 -1.19 4.93 -15.66
N ASN A 608 -0.32 5.85 -16.08
CA ASN A 608 -0.74 7.15 -16.61
C ASN A 608 -1.28 7.05 -18.05
N LEU A 609 -0.78 6.12 -18.86
CA LEU A 609 -1.32 5.82 -20.19
C LEU A 609 -2.68 5.10 -20.13
N TYR A 610 -2.96 4.37 -19.05
CA TYR A 610 -4.15 3.53 -18.91
C TYR A 610 -5.46 4.24 -19.26
N MET A 611 -5.74 5.39 -18.66
CA MET A 611 -6.98 6.14 -18.96
C MET A 611 -7.02 6.65 -20.40
N GLY A 612 -5.86 6.90 -21.01
CA GLY A 612 -5.75 7.21 -22.42
C GLY A 612 -6.22 6.03 -23.26
N PHE A 613 -5.56 4.87 -23.13
CA PHE A 613 -5.89 3.66 -23.88
C PHE A 613 -7.31 3.17 -23.62
N ALA A 614 -7.77 3.17 -22.37
CA ALA A 614 -9.09 2.65 -22.01
C ALA A 614 -10.25 3.56 -22.45
N CYS A 615 -10.04 4.88 -22.55
CA CYS A 615 -11.15 5.81 -22.72
C CYS A 615 -11.10 6.68 -23.99
N ILE A 616 -9.94 7.03 -24.56
CA ILE A 616 -9.86 8.06 -25.62
C ILE A 616 -8.89 7.76 -26.77
N MET A 617 -7.88 6.92 -26.57
CA MET A 617 -6.87 6.61 -27.57
C MET A 617 -7.29 5.37 -28.36
N THR A 618 -8.06 5.59 -29.42
CA THR A 618 -8.52 4.52 -30.33
C THR A 618 -7.37 3.91 -31.12
N ARG A 619 -7.60 2.75 -31.77
CA ARG A 619 -6.61 2.11 -32.65
C ARG A 619 -6.08 3.04 -33.74
N ILE A 620 -6.94 3.90 -34.30
CA ILE A 620 -6.52 4.90 -35.29
C ILE A 620 -5.50 5.85 -34.67
N PHE A 621 -5.77 6.34 -33.45
CA PHE A 621 -4.87 7.25 -32.75
C PHE A 621 -3.54 6.56 -32.35
N THR A 622 -3.59 5.34 -31.83
CA THR A 622 -2.39 4.62 -31.37
C THR A 622 -1.51 4.12 -32.50
N SER A 623 -2.07 3.92 -33.71
CA SER A 623 -1.30 3.52 -34.89
C SER A 623 -0.24 4.55 -35.32
N GLU A 624 -0.37 5.82 -34.91
CA GLU A 624 0.66 6.85 -35.10
C GLU A 624 1.90 6.61 -34.21
N PHE A 625 1.79 5.77 -33.17
CA PHE A 625 2.83 5.52 -32.15
C PHE A 625 3.00 4.01 -31.89
N PRO A 626 3.43 3.22 -32.90
CA PRO A 626 3.42 1.76 -32.83
C PRO A 626 4.31 1.20 -31.71
N HIS A 627 5.41 1.87 -31.35
CA HIS A 627 6.29 1.41 -30.27
C HIS A 627 5.70 1.70 -28.89
N VAL A 628 4.94 2.80 -28.74
CA VAL A 628 4.17 3.08 -27.51
C VAL A 628 3.04 2.06 -27.36
N GLU A 629 2.34 1.76 -28.44
CA GLU A 629 1.29 0.74 -28.43
C GLU A 629 1.86 -0.63 -28.06
N ARG A 630 2.95 -1.06 -28.71
CA ARG A 630 3.68 -2.29 -28.35
C ARG A 630 4.06 -2.30 -26.87
N TYR A 631 4.68 -1.23 -26.39
CA TYR A 631 5.10 -1.09 -25.00
C TYR A 631 3.95 -1.22 -24.03
N PHE A 632 2.86 -0.46 -24.22
CA PHE A 632 1.70 -0.50 -23.34
C PHE A 632 1.13 -1.91 -23.22
N TRP A 633 0.97 -2.61 -24.35
CA TRP A 633 0.48 -3.99 -24.36
C TRP A 633 1.45 -4.98 -23.75
N THR A 634 2.77 -4.80 -23.93
CA THR A 634 3.78 -5.60 -23.21
C THR A 634 3.63 -5.43 -21.70
N MET A 635 3.46 -4.21 -21.22
CA MET A 635 3.40 -3.90 -19.79
C MET A 635 2.12 -4.42 -19.14
N VAL A 636 0.94 -4.07 -19.67
CA VAL A 636 -0.34 -4.47 -19.05
C VAL A 636 -0.59 -5.97 -19.08
N ASN A 637 0.11 -6.72 -19.95
CA ASN A 637 0.02 -8.17 -20.01
C ASN A 637 0.99 -8.91 -19.08
N GLN A 638 1.90 -8.23 -18.39
CA GLN A 638 2.75 -8.88 -17.39
C GLN A 638 1.91 -9.36 -16.19
N PRO A 639 2.27 -10.48 -15.53
CA PRO A 639 1.50 -11.05 -14.42
C PRO A 639 1.20 -10.03 -13.30
N ASN A 640 2.21 -9.26 -12.90
CA ASN A 640 2.09 -8.27 -11.82
C ASN A 640 1.17 -7.10 -12.20
N PHE A 641 1.11 -6.74 -13.49
CA PHE A 641 0.17 -5.72 -13.98
C PHE A 641 -1.24 -6.29 -14.08
N LYS A 642 -1.42 -7.47 -14.69
CA LYS A 642 -2.72 -8.13 -14.83
C LYS A 642 -3.41 -8.36 -13.49
N LYS A 643 -2.66 -8.75 -12.45
CA LYS A 643 -3.19 -8.97 -11.10
C LYS A 643 -3.85 -7.71 -10.50
N VAL A 644 -3.36 -6.52 -10.84
CA VAL A 644 -3.85 -5.24 -10.30
C VAL A 644 -4.84 -4.55 -11.25
N MET A 645 -4.55 -4.55 -12.54
CA MET A 645 -5.32 -3.80 -13.55
C MET A 645 -6.43 -4.62 -14.21
N ASN A 646 -6.45 -5.94 -14.00
CA ASN A 646 -7.28 -6.90 -14.73
C ASN A 646 -7.07 -6.80 -16.26
N ASP A 647 -7.99 -7.35 -17.03
CA ASP A 647 -7.94 -7.27 -18.50
C ASP A 647 -8.23 -5.83 -18.97
N VAL A 648 -7.27 -5.27 -19.70
CA VAL A 648 -7.37 -3.92 -20.27
C VAL A 648 -7.95 -4.00 -21.68
N LYS A 649 -8.99 -3.21 -21.94
CA LYS A 649 -9.57 -3.01 -23.27
C LYS A 649 -9.24 -1.61 -23.79
N GLN A 650 -8.97 -1.50 -25.08
CA GLN A 650 -8.74 -0.22 -25.73
C GLN A 650 -10.06 0.46 -26.07
N ALA A 651 -10.07 1.79 -26.11
CA ALA A 651 -11.19 2.59 -26.54
C ALA A 651 -11.54 2.33 -28.01
N ASP A 652 -12.78 1.94 -28.28
CA ASP A 652 -13.30 1.83 -29.65
C ASP A 652 -13.60 3.20 -30.26
N SER A 653 -13.98 4.17 -29.42
CA SER A 653 -14.31 5.53 -29.83
C SER A 653 -14.00 6.55 -28.73
N VAL A 654 -13.84 7.81 -29.12
CA VAL A 654 -13.70 8.92 -28.18
C VAL A 654 -15.09 9.27 -27.61
N PRO A 655 -15.27 9.35 -26.27
CA PRO A 655 -16.54 9.70 -25.65
C PRO A 655 -17.11 11.01 -26.21
N PRO A 656 -18.42 11.07 -26.49
CA PRO A 656 -19.03 12.31 -26.98
C PRO A 656 -18.96 13.40 -25.90
N VAL A 657 -18.92 14.66 -26.33
CA VAL A 657 -18.97 15.79 -25.40
C VAL A 657 -20.35 15.80 -24.71
N GLN A 658 -20.37 15.61 -23.40
CA GLN A 658 -21.61 15.69 -22.63
C GLN A 658 -22.18 17.12 -22.69
N LYS A 659 -23.42 17.26 -23.16
CA LYS A 659 -24.18 18.51 -23.05
C LYS A 659 -24.69 18.63 -21.61
N LYS A 660 -24.02 19.39 -20.75
CA LYS A 660 -24.56 19.65 -19.40
C LYS A 660 -25.78 20.58 -19.47
N ALA A 661 -26.87 20.18 -18.81
CA ALA A 661 -27.96 21.06 -18.41
C ALA A 661 -27.40 22.20 -17.53
N ALA A 662 -27.98 23.38 -17.67
CA ALA A 662 -27.57 24.56 -16.90
C ALA A 662 -27.63 24.25 -15.39
N PRO A 663 -26.67 24.72 -14.58
CA PRO A 663 -26.74 24.58 -13.13
C PRO A 663 -28.03 25.22 -12.61
N PRO A 664 -28.70 24.64 -11.59
CA PRO A 664 -29.80 25.29 -10.90
C PRO A 664 -29.30 26.66 -10.43
N LYS A 665 -30.05 27.73 -10.72
CA LYS A 665 -29.77 29.05 -10.15
C LYS A 665 -29.74 28.91 -8.63
N GLU A 666 -28.58 29.15 -8.03
CA GLU A 666 -28.46 29.37 -6.59
C GLU A 666 -29.50 30.42 -6.18
N GLN A 667 -30.46 30.01 -5.36
CA GLN A 667 -31.29 30.96 -4.64
C GLN A 667 -30.40 31.65 -3.62
N LYS A 668 -30.26 32.97 -3.77
CA LYS A 668 -29.58 33.85 -2.82
C LYS A 668 -30.07 33.58 -1.38
N PRO A 669 -29.20 33.59 -0.36
CA PRO A 669 -29.65 33.56 1.03
C PRO A 669 -30.48 34.82 1.31
N LYS A 670 -31.73 34.64 1.74
CA LYS A 670 -32.50 35.74 2.35
C LYS A 670 -31.99 35.96 3.77
N GLU A 671 -31.68 37.20 4.08
CA GLU A 671 -31.28 37.70 5.39
C GLU A 671 -32.22 37.22 6.51
N ALA A 672 -31.64 36.63 7.55
CA ALA A 672 -32.33 36.31 8.78
C ALA A 672 -32.52 37.58 9.61
N LYS A 673 -33.78 38.02 9.76
CA LYS A 673 -34.18 38.93 10.84
C LYS A 673 -34.41 38.13 12.12
N LYS A 674 -33.87 38.65 13.22
CA LYS A 674 -34.04 38.21 14.61
C LYS A 674 -35.51 38.15 15.03
N GLU A 675 -35.90 37.07 15.70
CA GLU A 675 -36.92 37.09 16.76
C GLU A 675 -36.64 35.96 17.77
N ALA A 676 -36.86 36.26 19.04
CA ALA A 676 -36.48 35.46 20.22
C ALA A 676 -37.61 34.47 20.64
N PRO A 677 -37.37 33.56 21.61
CA PRO A 677 -37.89 32.19 21.62
C PRO A 677 -39.27 32.01 22.29
N LYS A 678 -39.98 30.93 21.91
CA LYS A 678 -41.06 30.34 22.71
C LYS A 678 -40.95 28.82 22.82
N GLU A 679 -40.92 28.41 24.08
CA GLU A 679 -41.20 27.13 24.75
C GLU A 679 -41.50 25.86 23.95
N ALA A 680 -40.85 24.79 24.41
CA ALA A 680 -41.10 23.40 24.10
C ALA A 680 -42.35 22.84 24.82
N PRO A 681 -43.04 21.84 24.23
CA PRO A 681 -43.79 20.85 24.99
C PRO A 681 -43.05 19.50 25.04
N LYS A 682 -43.09 18.89 26.24
CA LYS A 682 -42.60 17.55 26.59
C LYS A 682 -43.40 16.41 25.92
N PRO A 683 -42.80 15.20 25.84
CA PRO A 683 -43.34 14.05 25.12
C PRO A 683 -44.42 13.29 25.91
N LYS A 684 -45.38 12.68 25.17
CA LYS A 684 -46.27 11.64 25.69
C LYS A 684 -45.76 10.26 25.28
N ALA A 685 -45.85 9.35 26.25
CA ALA A 685 -45.42 7.96 26.24
C ALA A 685 -46.38 7.03 25.46
N VAL A 686 -46.08 5.72 25.56
CA VAL A 686 -46.87 4.52 25.22
C VAL A 686 -46.52 3.99 23.82
N GLU A 687 -46.10 2.72 23.56
CA GLU A 687 -46.32 1.43 24.21
C GLU A 687 -45.28 0.38 23.72
N LYS A 688 -45.05 -0.68 24.51
CA LYS A 688 -44.40 -1.95 24.08
C LYS A 688 -45.37 -2.80 23.25
N PRO A 689 -44.85 -3.65 22.35
CA PRO A 689 -45.21 -5.07 22.32
C PRO A 689 -43.93 -5.92 22.40
N GLU A 690 -43.75 -6.77 23.42
CA GLU A 690 -44.18 -8.18 23.53
C GLU A 690 -43.48 -9.15 22.57
N GLU A 691 -42.92 -10.20 23.19
CA GLU A 691 -42.08 -11.25 22.64
C GLU A 691 -42.87 -12.21 21.74
N GLU A 692 -42.34 -12.49 20.55
CA GLU A 692 -42.58 -13.76 19.86
C GLU A 692 -41.22 -14.42 19.61
N GLU A 693 -41.06 -15.63 20.15
CA GLU A 693 -39.96 -16.55 19.85
C GLU A 693 -39.95 -16.88 18.36
N GLU A 694 -38.94 -16.40 17.61
CA GLU A 694 -38.63 -16.94 16.28
C GLU A 694 -37.26 -17.63 16.31
N ALA A 695 -37.29 -18.95 16.17
CA ALA A 695 -36.14 -19.83 16.15
C ALA A 695 -35.07 -19.40 15.10
N PRO A 696 -33.77 -19.60 15.37
CA PRO A 696 -32.70 -19.07 14.53
C PRO A 696 -32.63 -19.76 13.16
N LYS A 697 -32.80 -18.99 12.07
CA LYS A 697 -32.47 -19.45 10.70
C LYS A 697 -30.94 -19.46 10.47
N PRO A 698 -30.42 -20.45 9.72
CA PRO A 698 -29.02 -20.86 9.78
C PRO A 698 -28.09 -19.95 8.97
N LYS A 699 -26.84 -19.82 9.43
CA LYS A 699 -25.73 -19.18 8.70
C LYS A 699 -25.54 -19.84 7.31
N PRO A 700 -25.08 -19.10 6.28
CA PRO A 700 -24.75 -19.69 4.99
C PRO A 700 -23.68 -20.78 5.20
N LYS A 701 -24.07 -22.02 4.90
CA LYS A 701 -23.29 -23.25 5.06
C LYS A 701 -22.22 -23.32 3.96
N ASN A 702 -21.03 -23.83 4.29
CA ASN A 702 -19.99 -24.14 3.30
C ASN A 702 -20.59 -25.08 2.22
N PRO A 703 -20.23 -24.99 0.93
CA PRO A 703 -20.74 -25.90 -0.09
C PRO A 703 -20.64 -27.41 0.28
N LEU A 704 -19.65 -27.79 1.09
CA LEU A 704 -19.52 -29.16 1.63
C LEU A 704 -20.49 -29.48 2.78
N ASP A 705 -20.98 -28.49 3.51
CA ASP A 705 -22.04 -28.63 4.52
C ASP A 705 -23.44 -28.81 3.87
N LEU A 706 -23.55 -28.64 2.54
CA LEU A 706 -24.76 -28.88 1.74
C LEU A 706 -24.80 -30.31 1.13
N LEU A 707 -23.71 -31.07 1.23
CA LEU A 707 -23.68 -32.46 0.77
C LEU A 707 -24.57 -33.35 1.66
N PRO A 708 -25.21 -34.40 1.11
CA PRO A 708 -26.04 -35.34 1.89
C PRO A 708 -25.25 -35.89 3.08
N PRO A 709 -25.82 -35.93 4.30
CA PRO A 709 -25.10 -36.39 5.50
C PRO A 709 -24.50 -37.78 5.28
N SER A 710 -23.21 -37.90 5.56
CA SER A 710 -22.45 -39.15 5.49
C SER A 710 -22.74 -40.02 6.71
N LYS A 711 -22.68 -41.34 6.55
CA LYS A 711 -22.72 -42.29 7.69
C LYS A 711 -21.45 -42.19 8.55
N MET A 712 -20.33 -41.82 7.94
CA MET A 712 -19.09 -41.51 8.65
C MET A 712 -19.15 -40.12 9.30
N ILE A 713 -18.98 -40.05 10.62
CA ILE A 713 -18.78 -38.80 11.36
C ILE A 713 -17.27 -38.60 11.56
N LEU A 714 -16.69 -37.61 10.90
CA LEU A 714 -15.24 -37.41 10.87
C LEU A 714 -14.63 -37.11 12.26
N ASP A 715 -15.36 -36.39 13.12
CA ASP A 715 -14.88 -36.08 14.47
C ASP A 715 -14.85 -37.32 15.37
N GLU A 716 -15.79 -38.26 15.19
CA GLU A 716 -15.77 -39.54 15.88
C GLU A 716 -14.60 -40.41 15.41
N TRP A 717 -14.32 -40.42 14.10
CA TRP A 717 -13.13 -41.05 13.55
C TRP A 717 -11.85 -40.44 14.15
N LYS A 718 -11.70 -39.11 14.11
CA LYS A 718 -10.52 -38.41 14.64
C LYS A 718 -10.34 -38.65 16.14
N ARG A 719 -11.43 -38.75 16.89
CA ARG A 719 -11.44 -39.09 18.32
C ARG A 719 -11.01 -40.54 18.55
N LEU A 720 -11.54 -41.50 17.78
CA LEU A 720 -11.13 -42.91 17.85
C LEU A 720 -9.65 -43.07 17.53
N TYR A 721 -9.18 -42.46 16.43
CA TYR A 721 -7.78 -42.44 16.03
C TYR A 721 -6.87 -41.88 17.14
N SER A 722 -7.26 -40.74 17.73
CA SER A 722 -6.43 -40.06 18.75
C SER A 722 -6.37 -40.80 20.09
N ASN A 723 -7.45 -41.48 20.45
CA ASN A 723 -7.58 -42.20 21.72
C ASN A 723 -6.99 -43.61 21.69
N THR A 724 -6.79 -44.18 20.50
CA THR A 724 -6.18 -45.50 20.36
C THR A 724 -4.66 -45.39 20.53
N LYS A 725 -4.12 -45.86 21.66
CA LYS A 725 -2.68 -45.86 21.95
C LYS A 725 -2.04 -47.24 21.82
N THR A 726 -2.82 -48.31 21.98
CA THR A 726 -2.41 -49.72 21.87
C THR A 726 -3.44 -50.47 21.01
N ASN A 727 -3.06 -51.62 20.44
CA ASN A 727 -3.91 -52.45 19.57
C ASN A 727 -4.51 -51.67 18.38
N PHE A 728 -3.66 -50.86 17.74
CA PHE A 728 -4.05 -49.88 16.72
C PHE A 728 -4.82 -50.53 15.55
N ARG A 729 -4.40 -51.72 15.14
CA ARG A 729 -5.04 -52.47 14.05
C ARG A 729 -6.43 -53.03 14.41
N GLU A 730 -6.61 -53.49 15.65
CA GLU A 730 -7.87 -54.08 16.11
C GLU A 730 -8.94 -53.02 16.44
N VAL A 731 -8.50 -51.80 16.79
CA VAL A 731 -9.39 -50.72 17.25
C VAL A 731 -9.50 -49.59 16.23
N ALA A 732 -8.39 -48.93 15.87
CA ALA A 732 -8.43 -47.77 14.97
C ALA A 732 -8.62 -48.19 13.51
N ILE A 733 -7.89 -49.19 13.01
CA ILE A 733 -8.04 -49.63 11.60
C ILE A 733 -9.39 -50.30 11.37
N LYS A 734 -9.78 -51.23 12.25
CA LYS A 734 -11.12 -51.84 12.18
C LYS A 734 -12.22 -50.78 12.27
N GLY A 735 -12.12 -49.87 13.24
CA GLY A 735 -13.09 -48.79 13.41
C GLY A 735 -13.13 -47.82 12.22
N PHE A 736 -11.99 -47.54 11.58
CA PHE A 736 -11.93 -46.77 10.34
C PHE A 736 -12.80 -47.40 9.27
N TRP A 737 -12.58 -48.68 8.98
CA TRP A 737 -13.32 -49.40 7.93
C TRP A 737 -14.78 -49.64 8.28
N ASP A 738 -15.11 -49.83 9.56
CA ASP A 738 -16.49 -49.95 10.03
C ASP A 738 -17.26 -48.61 9.86
N MET A 739 -16.56 -47.47 9.99
CA MET A 739 -17.14 -46.13 9.83
C MET A 739 -17.06 -45.58 8.41
N TYR A 740 -16.17 -46.11 7.56
CA TYR A 740 -15.87 -45.52 6.26
C TYR A 740 -17.06 -45.57 5.30
N ASP A 741 -17.44 -44.40 4.79
CA ASP A 741 -18.56 -44.22 3.88
C ASP A 741 -18.05 -43.75 2.50
N PRO A 742 -18.02 -44.61 1.47
CA PRO A 742 -17.49 -44.26 0.16
C PRO A 742 -18.39 -43.29 -0.64
N GLU A 743 -19.67 -43.15 -0.26
CA GLU A 743 -20.56 -42.12 -0.84
C GLU A 743 -20.33 -40.76 -0.20
N GLY A 744 -19.90 -40.75 1.07
CA GLY A 744 -19.65 -39.56 1.86
C GLY A 744 -18.23 -39.00 1.76
N TYR A 745 -17.22 -39.86 1.60
CA TYR A 745 -15.82 -39.48 1.64
C TYR A 745 -14.99 -40.19 0.56
N SER A 746 -14.06 -39.47 -0.04
CA SER A 746 -13.10 -40.00 -0.99
C SER A 746 -11.72 -40.15 -0.35
N LEU A 747 -11.06 -41.26 -0.65
CA LEU A 747 -9.69 -41.56 -0.25
C LEU A 747 -8.73 -41.33 -1.41
N TRP A 748 -7.58 -40.73 -1.11
CA TRP A 748 -6.56 -40.38 -2.09
C TRP A 748 -5.16 -40.67 -1.55
N PHE A 749 -4.33 -41.30 -2.37
CA PHE A 749 -2.88 -41.30 -2.18
C PHE A 749 -2.30 -40.04 -2.82
N CYS A 750 -1.31 -39.44 -2.16
CA CYS A 750 -0.51 -38.36 -2.72
C CYS A 750 0.97 -38.72 -2.68
N ASP A 751 1.62 -38.80 -3.85
CA ASP A 751 3.05 -39.08 -3.96
C ASP A 751 3.77 -37.80 -4.42
N TYR A 752 4.80 -37.36 -3.70
CA TYR A 752 5.52 -36.13 -4.06
C TYR A 752 6.32 -36.32 -5.35
N LYS A 753 6.17 -35.42 -6.31
CA LYS A 753 6.74 -35.56 -7.67
C LYS A 753 8.26 -35.40 -7.72
N TYR A 754 8.85 -34.67 -6.78
CA TYR A 754 10.26 -34.25 -6.83
C TYR A 754 11.09 -34.86 -5.69
N ASN A 755 10.92 -36.17 -5.43
CA ASN A 755 11.62 -36.83 -4.31
C ASN A 755 13.16 -36.73 -4.43
N ASP A 756 13.71 -36.68 -5.66
CA ASP A 756 15.16 -36.55 -5.89
C ASP A 756 15.78 -35.28 -5.28
N GLU A 757 14.97 -34.24 -5.02
CA GLU A 757 15.41 -32.99 -4.39
C GLU A 757 15.48 -33.05 -2.86
N ASN A 758 14.93 -34.11 -2.25
CA ASN A 758 14.84 -34.25 -0.80
C ASN A 758 16.13 -34.88 -0.24
N THR A 759 17.22 -34.13 -0.26
CA THR A 759 18.54 -34.62 0.17
C THR A 759 18.83 -34.47 1.67
N VAL A 760 18.00 -33.70 2.38
CA VAL A 760 18.19 -33.39 3.81
C VAL A 760 16.91 -33.70 4.58
N SER A 761 17.00 -34.59 5.57
CA SER A 761 15.84 -35.12 6.32
C SER A 761 15.06 -34.04 7.04
N PHE A 762 15.73 -33.17 7.80
CA PHE A 762 15.09 -32.06 8.53
C PHE A 762 14.39 -31.06 7.60
N VAL A 763 14.98 -30.74 6.45
CA VAL A 763 14.37 -29.86 5.44
C VAL A 763 13.12 -30.51 4.86
N THR A 764 13.17 -31.81 4.57
CA THR A 764 12.05 -32.60 4.04
C THR A 764 10.89 -32.66 5.04
N MET A 765 11.17 -32.91 6.32
CA MET A 765 10.17 -32.88 7.39
C MET A 765 9.52 -31.49 7.54
N ASN A 766 10.29 -30.40 7.39
CA ASN A 766 9.75 -29.04 7.43
C ASN A 766 8.87 -28.72 6.22
N LYS A 767 9.23 -29.18 5.01
CA LYS A 767 8.39 -29.06 3.81
C LYS A 767 7.02 -29.70 4.03
N VAL A 768 6.99 -30.92 4.57
CA VAL A 768 5.74 -31.63 4.92
C VAL A 768 4.94 -30.86 5.97
N GLY A 769 5.61 -30.31 6.99
CA GLY A 769 4.96 -29.48 8.01
C GLY A 769 4.31 -28.23 7.43
N GLY A 770 4.99 -27.54 6.51
CA GLY A 770 4.45 -26.38 5.80
C GLY A 770 3.24 -26.73 4.93
N PHE A 771 3.27 -27.87 4.25
CA PHE A 771 2.12 -28.36 3.47
C PHE A 771 0.89 -28.57 4.36
N LEU A 772 1.06 -29.26 5.50
CA LEU A 772 -0.04 -29.49 6.45
C LEU A 772 -0.61 -28.18 7.03
N GLN A 773 0.21 -27.15 7.25
CA GLN A 773 -0.25 -25.83 7.68
C GLN A 773 -1.11 -25.13 6.61
N ARG A 774 -0.79 -25.30 5.33
CA ARG A 774 -1.59 -24.74 4.24
C ARG A 774 -2.91 -25.48 4.02
N MET A 775 -2.95 -26.78 4.37
CA MET A 775 -4.17 -27.59 4.32
C MET A 775 -5.19 -27.23 5.42
N ASP A 776 -4.86 -26.34 6.36
CA ASP A 776 -5.70 -26.00 7.53
C ASP A 776 -7.11 -25.51 7.15
N LEU A 777 -7.24 -24.87 5.99
CA LEU A 777 -8.52 -24.44 5.40
C LEU A 777 -9.53 -25.57 5.19
N CYS A 778 -9.09 -26.83 5.11
CA CYS A 778 -9.96 -28.00 4.99
C CYS A 778 -10.01 -28.88 6.23
N ARG A 779 -9.44 -28.44 7.38
CA ARG A 779 -9.34 -29.28 8.60
C ARG A 779 -10.67 -29.85 9.07
N LYS A 780 -11.75 -29.08 8.96
CA LYS A 780 -13.12 -29.54 9.28
C LYS A 780 -13.63 -30.67 8.36
N TYR A 781 -13.12 -30.76 7.14
CA TYR A 781 -13.65 -31.62 6.08
C TYR A 781 -12.68 -32.72 5.64
N ALA A 782 -11.49 -32.80 6.23
CA ALA A 782 -10.45 -33.74 5.83
C ALA A 782 -9.71 -34.37 7.02
N PHE A 783 -9.15 -35.54 6.75
CA PHE A 783 -8.14 -36.21 7.57
C PHE A 783 -6.98 -36.59 6.66
N GLY A 784 -5.75 -36.35 7.08
CA GLY A 784 -4.56 -36.59 6.27
C GLY A 784 -3.44 -37.23 7.06
N LYS A 785 -2.59 -37.97 6.36
CA LYS A 785 -1.38 -38.58 6.91
C LYS A 785 -0.26 -38.47 5.90
N MET A 786 0.88 -37.94 6.31
CA MET A 786 2.06 -37.76 5.46
C MET A 786 3.23 -38.53 6.09
N LEU A 787 3.86 -39.40 5.31
CA LEU A 787 5.00 -40.21 5.67
C LEU A 787 6.24 -39.71 4.93
N VAL A 788 7.35 -39.59 5.65
CA VAL A 788 8.70 -39.41 5.08
C VAL A 788 9.41 -40.75 5.23
N ILE A 789 9.80 -41.37 4.11
CA ILE A 789 10.39 -42.71 4.08
C ILE A 789 11.77 -42.69 3.43
N GLY A 790 12.66 -43.57 3.91
CA GLY A 790 14.04 -43.71 3.47
C GLY A 790 15.06 -43.53 4.60
N SER A 791 16.06 -44.41 4.66
CA SER A 791 17.18 -44.32 5.61
C SER A 791 18.32 -43.42 5.13
N GLU A 792 18.41 -43.18 3.82
CA GLU A 792 19.41 -42.32 3.17
C GLU A 792 18.73 -41.46 2.09
N PRO A 793 19.32 -40.30 1.75
CA PRO A 793 18.87 -39.46 0.64
C PRO A 793 18.83 -40.19 -0.71
N PRO A 794 17.87 -39.89 -1.61
CA PRO A 794 16.77 -38.93 -1.45
C PRO A 794 15.59 -39.51 -0.64
N PHE A 795 15.04 -38.70 0.27
CA PHE A 795 13.88 -39.09 1.09
C PHE A 795 12.57 -38.97 0.30
N LYS A 796 11.74 -40.00 0.34
CA LYS A 796 10.45 -40.02 -0.37
C LYS A 796 9.34 -39.50 0.55
N VAL A 797 8.45 -38.68 -0.01
CA VAL A 797 7.27 -38.18 0.69
C VAL A 797 6.02 -38.79 0.08
N LYS A 798 5.26 -39.53 0.89
CA LYS A 798 3.99 -40.15 0.53
C LYS A 798 2.90 -39.72 1.48
N GLY A 799 1.65 -39.68 1.05
CA GLY A 799 0.54 -39.34 1.92
C GLY A 799 -0.77 -39.99 1.55
N LEU A 800 -1.67 -40.00 2.53
CA LEU A 800 -3.02 -40.52 2.47
C LEU A 800 -3.97 -39.41 2.93
N TRP A 801 -4.99 -39.12 2.14
CA TRP A 801 -5.97 -38.10 2.45
C TRP A 801 -7.39 -38.62 2.28
N LEU A 802 -8.21 -38.33 3.27
CA LEU A 802 -9.64 -38.54 3.30
C LEU A 802 -10.32 -37.17 3.19
N PHE A 803 -11.05 -36.93 2.11
CA PHE A 803 -11.79 -35.68 1.88
C PHE A 803 -13.29 -35.91 1.90
N ARG A 804 -14.04 -34.94 2.43
CA ARG A 804 -15.50 -34.93 2.35
C ARG A 804 -15.97 -34.72 0.90
N GLY A 805 -16.76 -35.66 0.39
CA GLY A 805 -17.29 -35.66 -0.96
C GLY A 805 -16.53 -36.61 -1.91
N PRO A 806 -17.02 -36.77 -3.15
CA PRO A 806 -16.52 -37.77 -4.11
C PRO A 806 -15.17 -37.39 -4.75
N GLU A 807 -14.77 -36.14 -4.64
CA GLU A 807 -13.55 -35.57 -5.23
C GLU A 807 -12.82 -34.70 -4.21
N ILE A 808 -11.55 -34.37 -4.50
CA ILE A 808 -10.80 -33.38 -3.72
C ILE A 808 -11.54 -32.03 -3.81
N PRO A 809 -11.87 -31.37 -2.68
CA PRO A 809 -12.66 -30.14 -2.71
C PRO A 809 -11.99 -29.05 -3.55
N LYS A 810 -12.75 -28.46 -4.47
CA LYS A 810 -12.22 -27.49 -5.44
C LYS A 810 -11.47 -26.31 -4.79
N PHE A 811 -11.97 -25.80 -3.67
CA PHE A 811 -11.30 -24.71 -2.94
C PHE A 811 -9.91 -25.10 -2.40
N VAL A 812 -9.69 -26.38 -2.09
CA VAL A 812 -8.35 -26.87 -1.69
C VAL A 812 -7.40 -26.84 -2.88
N MET A 813 -7.87 -27.24 -4.07
CA MET A 813 -7.09 -27.18 -5.30
C MET A 813 -6.80 -25.73 -5.74
N ASP A 814 -7.76 -24.82 -5.53
CA ASP A 814 -7.65 -23.41 -5.95
C ASP A 814 -6.77 -22.57 -4.98
N GLU A 815 -6.77 -22.87 -3.68
CA GLU A 815 -6.07 -22.07 -2.65
C GLU A 815 -4.72 -22.67 -2.20
N VAL A 816 -4.53 -23.99 -2.31
CA VAL A 816 -3.28 -24.67 -1.90
C VAL A 816 -2.44 -25.02 -3.15
N TYR A 817 -1.55 -24.10 -3.55
CA TYR A 817 -0.69 -24.29 -4.73
C TYR A 817 0.20 -25.54 -4.66
N ASP A 818 0.55 -26.02 -3.46
CA ASP A 818 1.32 -27.24 -3.27
C ASP A 818 0.63 -28.49 -3.79
N MET A 819 -0.70 -28.48 -3.93
CA MET A 819 -1.46 -29.64 -4.42
C MET A 819 -0.92 -30.13 -5.78
N GLU A 820 -0.39 -29.22 -6.61
CA GLU A 820 0.21 -29.54 -7.91
C GLU A 820 1.57 -30.24 -7.81
N LEU A 821 2.26 -30.13 -6.67
CA LEU A 821 3.57 -30.77 -6.41
C LEU A 821 3.44 -32.26 -6.07
N TYR A 822 2.22 -32.72 -5.81
CA TYR A 822 1.90 -34.12 -5.55
C TYR A 822 1.12 -34.72 -6.72
N GLU A 823 1.36 -36.00 -6.97
CA GLU A 823 0.52 -36.81 -7.83
C GLU A 823 -0.57 -37.45 -6.97
N TRP A 824 -1.83 -37.15 -7.29
CA TRP A 824 -3.00 -37.59 -6.54
C TRP A 824 -3.67 -38.76 -7.24
N THR A 825 -3.72 -39.92 -6.58
CA THR A 825 -4.37 -41.12 -7.09
C THR A 825 -5.53 -41.49 -6.17
N LYS A 826 -6.74 -41.59 -6.72
CA LYS A 826 -7.91 -42.02 -5.93
C LYS A 826 -7.76 -43.48 -5.53
N VAL A 827 -8.00 -43.79 -4.26
CA VAL A 827 -7.91 -45.16 -3.74
C VAL A 827 -9.06 -46.00 -4.28
N ASP A 828 -8.74 -47.14 -4.86
CA ASP A 828 -9.71 -48.17 -5.23
C ASP A 828 -9.97 -49.09 -4.04
N ILE A 829 -11.16 -48.96 -3.45
CA ILE A 829 -11.57 -49.73 -2.28
C ILE A 829 -11.89 -51.19 -2.66
N SER A 830 -12.07 -51.51 -3.94
CA SER A 830 -12.24 -52.89 -4.39
C SER A 830 -10.92 -53.67 -4.43
N ASP A 831 -9.79 -52.95 -4.42
CA ASP A 831 -8.44 -53.52 -4.39
C ASP A 831 -7.97 -53.73 -2.94
N GLU A 832 -7.87 -55.01 -2.54
CA GLU A 832 -7.42 -55.40 -1.20
C GLU A 832 -5.97 -54.95 -0.92
N ALA A 833 -5.11 -54.82 -1.95
CA ALA A 833 -3.76 -54.31 -1.75
C ALA A 833 -3.75 -52.82 -1.41
N GLN A 834 -4.64 -52.04 -2.02
CA GLN A 834 -4.78 -50.61 -1.70
C GLN A 834 -5.43 -50.37 -0.34
N LYS A 835 -6.40 -51.19 0.06
CA LYS A 835 -6.96 -51.18 1.43
C LYS A 835 -5.90 -51.48 2.49
N GLU A 836 -5.05 -52.47 2.23
CA GLU A 836 -3.94 -52.78 3.13
C GLU A 836 -2.94 -51.61 3.19
N ARG A 837 -2.64 -50.99 2.05
CA ARG A 837 -1.79 -49.78 2.00
C ARG A 837 -2.37 -48.62 2.81
N VAL A 838 -3.68 -48.36 2.72
CA VAL A 838 -4.38 -47.37 3.55
C VAL A 838 -4.20 -47.70 5.03
N SER A 839 -4.42 -48.95 5.40
CA SER A 839 -4.31 -49.41 6.79
C SER A 839 -2.89 -49.24 7.34
N ALA A 840 -1.88 -49.63 6.56
CA ALA A 840 -0.47 -49.47 6.87
C ALA A 840 -0.06 -48.00 7.06
N MET A 841 -0.60 -47.07 6.26
CA MET A 841 -0.33 -45.64 6.40
C MET A 841 -0.99 -45.03 7.64
N ILE A 842 -2.20 -45.48 7.99
CA ILE A 842 -2.92 -44.97 9.17
C ILE A 842 -2.22 -45.45 10.46
N GLU A 843 -1.68 -46.67 10.49
CA GLU A 843 -1.01 -47.27 11.65
C GLU A 843 0.49 -46.96 11.79
N ASP A 844 1.05 -46.14 10.89
CA ASP A 844 2.49 -45.84 10.86
C ASP A 844 3.35 -47.12 10.79
N LEU A 845 2.94 -48.08 9.95
CA LEU A 845 3.62 -49.36 9.84
C LEU A 845 5.10 -49.18 9.47
N GLU A 846 5.99 -49.73 10.29
CA GLU A 846 7.44 -49.69 10.06
C GLU A 846 7.99 -51.12 9.92
N PRO A 847 8.72 -51.46 8.83
CA PRO A 847 9.03 -50.62 7.66
C PRO A 847 7.82 -50.43 6.71
N PHE A 848 7.70 -49.26 6.09
CA PHE A 848 6.62 -48.95 5.14
C PHE A 848 7.09 -49.22 3.70
N GLU A 849 6.39 -50.10 2.97
CA GLU A 849 6.77 -50.52 1.60
C GLU A 849 8.23 -51.04 1.47
N GLY A 850 8.77 -51.61 2.55
CA GLY A 850 10.15 -52.12 2.60
C GLY A 850 11.23 -51.07 2.87
N GLU A 851 10.85 -49.81 3.11
CA GLU A 851 11.74 -48.70 3.46
C GLU A 851 11.53 -48.24 4.91
N ALA A 852 12.59 -47.71 5.55
CA ALA A 852 12.52 -47.19 6.91
C ALA A 852 11.58 -45.98 6.98
N LEU A 853 10.73 -45.92 8.00
CA LEU A 853 9.83 -44.79 8.24
C LEU A 853 10.56 -43.74 9.09
N LEU A 854 10.87 -42.59 8.50
CA LEU A 854 11.66 -41.55 9.16
C LEU A 854 10.80 -40.59 9.99
N ASP A 855 9.63 -40.22 9.49
CA ASP A 855 8.69 -39.34 10.17
C ASP A 855 7.27 -39.57 9.64
N ALA A 856 6.26 -39.38 10.50
CA ALA A 856 4.86 -39.57 10.17
C ALA A 856 4.01 -38.46 10.78
N LYS A 857 3.51 -37.55 9.94
CA LYS A 857 2.70 -36.39 10.38
C LYS A 857 1.23 -36.60 10.07
N CYS A 858 0.40 -36.43 11.09
CA CYS A 858 -1.05 -36.52 10.97
C CYS A 858 -1.69 -35.13 10.88
N PHE A 859 -2.63 -34.99 9.95
CA PHE A 859 -3.52 -33.85 9.79
C PHE A 859 -4.92 -34.27 10.24
N LYS A 860 -5.38 -33.69 11.36
CA LYS A 860 -6.69 -33.98 11.95
C LYS A 860 -7.27 -32.74 12.60
#